data_AF-A0A8C5RNU3-F1
#
_entry.id   AF-A0A8C5RNU3-F1
#
_cell.length_a   1.000
_cell.length_b   1.000
_cell.length_c   1.000
_cell.angle_alpha   90.00
_cell.angle_beta   90.00
_cell.angle_gamma   90.00
#
_symmetry.space_group_name_H-M   'P 1'
#
loop_
_entity.id
_entity.type
_entity.pdbx_description
1 polymer ?
#
loop_
_entity_poly.entity_id
_entity_poly.type
_entity_poly.pdbx_seq_one_letter_code
_entity_poly.pdbx_strand_id
1 'polypeptide(L)'
;IIINYFSVLLPKKRKAHVKGDSLYAIKHFHEEIAFQMVVSAGIARESVFKYSWFFFELLVRFCVVLLFSVKEDVPRRGRFSNRFRDDISTIVSVVTSEVESEQAEKINITLAFFLYDLLSLMDRGFVFNLIKHYCNQLSNKMSNIPVLLSMRLEFLQILCSHEHYLNLNLFFLTSGCAPISPSPSISSQNSSSCSSFQDQKLSSMFELTADYRQQHFITGLLFTELAATLDAEGEGKAVSAVHSLMSSHDLDKYCLKSEMKVKIAALYLRLIHFLFATLCAFHVISFQSCKSYNTLSPETTRHLLICFLWIMKNADQNLIQKWIADLSSLQLNRILDLLFICVSGFEYRGKQSSDKVSTQALKKSRDAKARLEEALLRGEGARGEMMKRSRLLAGMSLLPGSNENLRWRKEQTQWRQANETQDKTKAEIDQESLISGNLATEANLIILDMQENIIQATLAMDCKVNIFGGVLKVLINSLSYDQSTTYLTHCFATLRALIVKFGELLFEEEVEQCADLCQKVLQHCSSSIDTTRVQACATLYFLMRYSFSSSSNFARVKMQVTMSLASLVGKTSEFNEEYLRRSLRTILAYAEEDLEMQSTLFPGQVEELLHNLNCILSDTVKMRQFQEDPEMLMDLMYRIAKGYQTSPDLRLTWLQNMAEKHTKKKCYTEAAMCLIHAAALVAEYLSMLEDHSYLPVGSVTFQNISSNVLEESAVSDDILSPDEDGVCSGKYFSEHGLVGLLENAAELFNTGGLYETVNEVYKIVIPILETNRDFRKLSSVHSKLQKAFESVINKGQKRMFGTYFRVGFYGAIFGDLDEQEFVYKEPAITKLPEISHRLEGFYGQCFGEDRIVVIKDSVPVEKNKLDPRKAYIQITYVEPYFDDYEMKDRVTPFEKNFNLRRFMYTTPFTQDGRPRGELSEQYKRKTILTTMHAFPYIKTRINVIQKEEYVLMPIEVAIEDMQKKTLELAVATNQVPLDAKMLQMVLQGSVGATVNQGPLEVAQVFLAEIPDDPKLYRHHNKLRLCFKEFIMRCREALEKNRHLITPEQKEYHKELKKNYEKLENSLRPMIRRKIPELYKPLPVMIKSSELLYSVLIKLDLHNKLR
;
A
#
# COMPACT_ATOMS: atom_id res chain seq x y z
N ILE A 1 -45.45 -52.01 39.30
CA ILE A 1 -44.17 -52.49 38.71
C ILE A 1 -42.97 -51.90 39.45
N ILE A 2 -42.74 -50.58 39.46
CA ILE A 2 -41.60 -49.94 40.17
C ILE A 2 -41.50 -50.34 41.66
N ILE A 3 -42.63 -50.39 42.38
CA ILE A 3 -42.69 -50.84 43.79
C ILE A 3 -42.17 -52.28 43.98
N ASN A 4 -42.36 -53.18 43.01
CA ASN A 4 -41.83 -54.55 43.10
C ASN A 4 -40.30 -54.58 42.92
N TYR A 5 -39.72 -53.66 42.14
CA TYR A 5 -38.28 -53.56 41.94
C TYR A 5 -37.56 -53.12 43.22
N PHE A 6 -38.11 -52.14 43.94
CA PHE A 6 -37.57 -51.70 45.25
C PHE A 6 -37.89 -52.64 46.42
N SER A 7 -38.80 -53.61 46.25
CA SER A 7 -39.14 -54.60 47.30
C SER A 7 -37.99 -55.54 47.70
N VAL A 8 -36.88 -55.51 46.93
CA VAL A 8 -35.61 -56.22 47.17
C VAL A 8 -34.69 -55.45 48.12
N LEU A 9 -34.81 -54.12 48.20
CA LEU A 9 -33.95 -53.25 49.02
C LEU A 9 -34.43 -53.11 50.47
N LEU A 10 -35.72 -53.37 50.75
CA LEU A 10 -36.28 -53.24 52.09
C LEU A 10 -35.97 -54.46 52.99
N PRO A 11 -35.33 -54.29 54.16
CA PRO A 11 -35.04 -55.39 55.07
C PRO A 11 -36.34 -56.05 55.60
N LYS A 12 -36.31 -57.38 55.74
CA LYS A 12 -37.49 -58.25 55.90
C LYS A 12 -38.47 -57.93 57.06
N LYS A 13 -38.13 -57.06 58.01
CA LYS A 13 -38.90 -56.83 59.26
C LYS A 13 -40.09 -55.85 59.17
N ARG A 14 -40.36 -55.17 58.04
CA ARG A 14 -41.52 -54.24 57.89
C ARG A 14 -42.55 -54.64 56.82
N LYS A 15 -42.63 -55.91 56.41
CA LYS A 15 -43.61 -56.38 55.38
C LYS A 15 -45.07 -56.52 55.87
N ALA A 16 -45.40 -56.19 57.11
CA ALA A 16 -46.67 -56.53 57.76
C ALA A 16 -47.76 -55.43 57.81
N HIS A 17 -47.53 -54.23 57.26
CA HIS A 17 -48.44 -53.08 57.43
C HIS A 17 -48.84 -52.32 56.14
N VAL A 18 -48.74 -52.96 54.97
CA VAL A 18 -49.11 -52.34 53.67
C VAL A 18 -50.26 -53.08 53.00
N LYS A 19 -51.37 -53.27 53.72
CA LYS A 19 -52.63 -53.85 53.19
C LYS A 19 -53.91 -53.08 53.50
N GLY A 20 -53.80 -51.89 54.09
CA GLY A 20 -54.87 -50.89 54.19
C GLY A 20 -54.34 -49.53 53.75
N ASP A 21 -55.22 -48.72 53.13
CA ASP A 21 -55.02 -47.32 52.73
C ASP A 21 -53.85 -46.99 51.79
N SER A 22 -54.09 -47.22 50.50
CA SER A 22 -53.18 -46.87 49.40
C SER A 22 -52.81 -45.37 49.33
N LEU A 23 -53.70 -44.45 49.74
CA LEU A 23 -53.38 -43.01 49.78
C LEU A 23 -52.45 -42.63 50.95
N TYR A 24 -52.59 -43.27 52.11
CA TYR A 24 -51.72 -42.98 53.27
C TYR A 24 -50.30 -43.50 53.03
N ALA A 25 -50.18 -44.66 52.38
CA ALA A 25 -48.90 -45.23 51.96
C ALA A 25 -48.16 -44.34 50.94
N ILE A 26 -48.87 -43.67 50.01
CA ILE A 26 -48.26 -42.74 49.04
C ILE A 26 -47.76 -41.47 49.74
N LYS A 27 -48.48 -40.95 50.74
CA LYS A 27 -48.15 -39.69 51.43
C LYS A 27 -46.79 -39.69 52.13
N HIS A 28 -46.29 -40.83 52.59
CA HIS A 28 -44.96 -40.95 53.23
C HIS A 28 -43.94 -41.69 52.37
N PHE A 29 -44.27 -42.07 51.14
CA PHE A 29 -43.39 -42.88 50.29
C PHE A 29 -42.11 -42.15 49.87
N HIS A 30 -42.19 -40.83 49.67
CA HIS A 30 -41.03 -39.98 49.38
C HIS A 30 -40.08 -39.89 50.59
N GLU A 31 -40.61 -39.80 51.81
CA GLU A 31 -39.84 -39.78 53.06
C GLU A 31 -39.13 -41.12 53.28
N GLU A 32 -39.83 -42.25 53.12
CA GLU A 32 -39.23 -43.58 53.28
C GLU A 32 -38.19 -43.86 52.18
N ILE A 33 -38.40 -43.44 50.91
CA ILE A 33 -37.37 -43.58 49.85
C ILE A 33 -36.12 -42.77 50.19
N ALA A 34 -36.26 -41.52 50.65
CA ALA A 34 -35.13 -40.70 51.04
C ALA A 34 -34.37 -41.32 52.24
N PHE A 35 -35.09 -41.71 53.29
CA PHE A 35 -34.51 -42.37 54.45
C PHE A 35 -33.77 -43.67 54.10
N GLN A 36 -34.35 -44.51 53.23
CA GLN A 36 -33.69 -45.75 52.78
C GLN A 36 -32.41 -45.46 51.97
N MET A 37 -32.34 -44.36 51.23
CA MET A 37 -31.09 -43.93 50.57
C MET A 37 -30.02 -43.50 51.58
N VAL A 38 -30.39 -42.70 52.59
CA VAL A 38 -29.47 -42.29 53.68
C VAL A 38 -28.87 -43.50 54.40
N VAL A 39 -29.68 -44.52 54.69
CA VAL A 39 -29.26 -45.73 55.42
C VAL A 39 -28.60 -46.79 54.52
N SER A 40 -28.72 -46.70 53.19
CA SER A 40 -28.13 -47.66 52.25
C SER A 40 -26.59 -47.68 52.31
N ALA A 41 -25.98 -48.86 52.11
CA ALA A 41 -24.53 -49.04 52.08
C ALA A 41 -24.11 -50.15 51.10
N GLY A 42 -22.85 -50.11 50.62
CA GLY A 42 -22.28 -51.08 49.69
C GLY A 42 -22.98 -51.12 48.33
N ILE A 43 -23.11 -52.31 47.73
CA ILE A 43 -23.65 -52.58 46.38
C ILE A 43 -25.01 -51.90 46.12
N ALA A 44 -25.85 -51.76 47.16
CA ALA A 44 -27.13 -51.06 47.07
C ALA A 44 -26.96 -49.57 46.73
N ARG A 45 -25.99 -48.91 47.37
CA ARG A 45 -25.68 -47.48 47.18
C ARG A 45 -25.00 -47.26 45.82
N GLU A 46 -24.03 -48.09 45.45
CA GLU A 46 -23.38 -48.08 44.12
C GLU A 46 -24.41 -48.23 42.98
N SER A 47 -25.40 -49.10 43.17
CA SER A 47 -26.49 -49.29 42.22
C SER A 47 -27.37 -48.04 42.07
N VAL A 48 -27.62 -47.30 43.16
CA VAL A 48 -28.36 -46.03 43.10
C VAL A 48 -27.53 -44.97 42.38
N PHE A 49 -26.23 -44.86 42.62
CA PHE A 49 -25.38 -43.90 41.89
C PHE A 49 -25.28 -44.21 40.40
N LYS A 50 -25.18 -45.49 40.02
CA LYS A 50 -25.20 -45.94 38.62
C LYS A 50 -26.49 -45.58 37.86
N TYR A 51 -27.61 -45.44 38.58
CA TYR A 51 -28.91 -45.04 38.04
C TYR A 51 -29.44 -43.75 38.70
N SER A 52 -28.54 -42.82 39.06
CA SER A 52 -28.87 -41.62 39.85
C SER A 52 -29.98 -40.77 39.24
N TRP A 53 -29.99 -40.61 37.90
CA TRP A 53 -31.02 -39.88 37.17
C TRP A 53 -32.44 -40.40 37.50
N PHE A 54 -32.63 -41.72 37.46
CA PHE A 54 -33.92 -42.36 37.68
C PHE A 54 -34.33 -42.27 39.15
N PHE A 55 -33.38 -42.39 40.08
CA PHE A 55 -33.65 -42.23 41.51
C PHE A 55 -34.15 -40.82 41.85
N PHE A 56 -33.43 -39.79 41.39
CA PHE A 56 -33.81 -38.40 41.65
C PHE A 56 -35.11 -38.00 40.94
N GLU A 57 -35.30 -38.40 39.68
CA GLU A 57 -36.56 -38.13 38.97
C GLU A 57 -37.75 -38.82 39.65
N LEU A 58 -37.60 -40.06 40.12
CA LEU A 58 -38.63 -40.76 40.88
C LEU A 58 -38.98 -40.01 42.17
N LEU A 59 -37.97 -39.50 42.89
CA LEU A 59 -38.14 -38.72 44.12
C LEU A 59 -38.86 -37.38 43.85
N VAL A 60 -38.49 -36.67 42.78
CA VAL A 60 -39.17 -35.44 42.32
C VAL A 60 -40.63 -35.73 41.96
N ARG A 61 -40.89 -36.77 41.17
CA ARG A 61 -42.26 -37.15 40.77
C ARG A 61 -43.14 -37.46 42.00
N PHE A 62 -42.60 -38.10 43.05
CA PHE A 62 -43.35 -38.30 44.30
C PHE A 62 -43.56 -37.00 45.09
N CYS A 63 -42.60 -36.08 45.10
CA CYS A 63 -42.79 -34.74 45.69
C CYS A 63 -43.89 -33.94 44.96
N VAL A 64 -43.95 -34.02 43.62
CA VAL A 64 -45.01 -33.41 42.80
C VAL A 64 -46.37 -34.01 43.12
N VAL A 65 -46.48 -35.34 43.17
CA VAL A 65 -47.73 -36.05 43.55
C VAL A 65 -48.20 -35.67 44.96
N LEU A 66 -47.28 -35.47 45.90
CA LEU A 66 -47.62 -34.94 47.23
C LEU A 66 -48.25 -33.55 47.13
N LEU A 67 -47.64 -32.63 46.37
CA LEU A 67 -48.14 -31.26 46.23
C LEU A 67 -49.53 -31.20 45.59
N PHE A 68 -49.82 -32.05 44.60
CA PHE A 68 -51.18 -32.21 44.06
C PHE A 68 -52.21 -32.74 45.08
N SER A 69 -51.76 -33.33 46.19
CA SER A 69 -52.62 -33.84 47.28
C SER A 69 -52.75 -32.90 48.49
N VAL A 70 -52.12 -31.73 48.44
CA VAL A 70 -52.13 -30.70 49.50
C VAL A 70 -52.89 -29.47 48.98
N LYS A 71 -53.67 -28.81 49.85
CA LYS A 71 -54.43 -27.60 49.50
C LYS A 71 -53.48 -26.44 49.12
N GLU A 72 -53.90 -25.62 48.17
CA GLU A 72 -53.04 -24.65 47.46
C GLU A 72 -52.39 -23.58 48.38
N ASP A 73 -53.04 -23.21 49.49
CA ASP A 73 -52.61 -22.11 50.38
C ASP A 73 -51.43 -22.41 51.33
N VAL A 74 -50.83 -23.60 51.30
CA VAL A 74 -49.70 -23.90 52.22
C VAL A 74 -48.42 -23.18 51.76
N PRO A 75 -47.82 -22.28 52.59
CA PRO A 75 -46.60 -21.57 52.23
C PRO A 75 -45.45 -22.57 52.04
N ARG A 76 -44.57 -22.33 51.05
CA ARG A 76 -43.50 -23.26 50.62
C ARG A 76 -42.69 -23.86 51.78
N ARG A 77 -42.44 -23.06 52.82
CA ARG A 77 -41.69 -23.42 54.03
C ARG A 77 -42.31 -24.55 54.86
N GLY A 78 -43.63 -24.77 54.76
CA GLY A 78 -44.39 -25.78 55.52
C GLY A 78 -44.96 -26.92 54.67
N ARG A 79 -44.55 -27.06 53.40
CA ARG A 79 -45.08 -28.11 52.49
C ARG A 79 -44.50 -29.51 52.72
N PHE A 80 -43.38 -29.60 53.41
CA PHE A 80 -42.63 -30.84 53.67
C PHE A 80 -42.18 -30.92 55.12
N SER A 81 -42.02 -32.13 55.67
CA SER A 81 -41.59 -32.32 57.06
C SER A 81 -40.12 -31.91 57.25
N ASN A 82 -39.74 -31.53 58.47
CA ASN A 82 -38.34 -31.24 58.79
C ASN A 82 -37.46 -32.49 58.63
N ARG A 83 -37.96 -33.68 58.98
CA ARG A 83 -37.22 -34.94 58.81
C ARG A 83 -36.87 -35.20 57.34
N PHE A 84 -37.83 -35.05 56.44
CA PHE A 84 -37.57 -35.18 55.00
C PHE A 84 -36.54 -34.16 54.51
N ARG A 85 -36.56 -32.92 55.02
CA ARG A 85 -35.56 -31.90 54.68
C ARG A 85 -34.16 -32.28 55.18
N ASP A 86 -34.05 -32.85 56.37
CA ASP A 86 -32.80 -33.35 56.93
C ASP A 86 -32.28 -34.57 56.14
N ASP A 87 -33.17 -35.49 55.74
CA ASP A 87 -32.86 -36.63 54.87
C ASP A 87 -32.36 -36.15 53.49
N ILE A 88 -33.04 -35.19 52.84
CA ILE A 88 -32.59 -34.58 51.59
C ILE A 88 -31.22 -33.90 51.74
N SER A 89 -30.99 -33.15 52.83
CA SER A 89 -29.68 -32.53 53.07
C SER A 89 -28.57 -33.57 53.25
N THR A 90 -28.89 -34.70 53.88
CA THR A 90 -27.96 -35.83 54.05
C THR A 90 -27.70 -36.53 52.72
N ILE A 91 -28.71 -36.73 51.88
CA ILE A 91 -28.55 -37.28 50.51
C ILE A 91 -27.65 -36.38 49.67
N VAL A 92 -27.87 -35.05 49.67
CA VAL A 92 -27.00 -34.12 48.92
C VAL A 92 -25.55 -34.24 49.41
N SER A 93 -25.32 -34.30 50.73
CA SER A 93 -23.98 -34.45 51.30
C SER A 93 -23.30 -35.77 50.91
N VAL A 94 -24.04 -36.90 50.97
CA VAL A 94 -23.54 -38.23 50.58
C VAL A 94 -23.28 -38.30 49.07
N VAL A 95 -24.16 -37.75 48.24
CA VAL A 95 -23.97 -37.73 46.78
C VAL A 95 -22.79 -36.84 46.39
N THR A 96 -22.64 -35.65 47.02
CA THR A 96 -21.48 -34.77 46.84
C THR A 96 -20.17 -35.45 47.24
N SER A 97 -20.23 -36.37 48.22
CA SER A 97 -19.05 -37.12 48.66
C SER A 97 -18.54 -38.18 47.69
N GLU A 98 -19.31 -38.52 46.64
CA GLU A 98 -19.05 -39.61 45.70
C GLU A 98 -18.76 -39.10 44.26
N VAL A 99 -18.63 -37.77 44.08
CA VAL A 99 -18.30 -37.08 42.81
C VAL A 99 -16.80 -37.19 42.45
N GLU A 100 -16.10 -38.19 42.98
CA GLU A 100 -14.71 -38.53 42.64
C GLU A 100 -14.60 -39.83 41.80
N SER A 101 -15.71 -40.56 41.63
CA SER A 101 -15.76 -41.83 40.88
C SER A 101 -15.77 -41.63 39.35
N GLU A 102 -15.55 -42.69 38.57
CA GLU A 102 -15.65 -42.72 37.09
C GLU A 102 -17.02 -42.26 36.53
N GLN A 103 -18.04 -42.13 37.38
CA GLN A 103 -19.37 -41.62 37.01
C GLN A 103 -19.67 -40.20 37.57
N ALA A 104 -18.67 -39.50 38.10
CA ALA A 104 -18.79 -38.18 38.73
C ALA A 104 -19.60 -37.17 37.91
N GLU A 105 -19.28 -36.97 36.63
CA GLU A 105 -19.98 -36.02 35.74
C GLU A 105 -21.48 -36.31 35.66
N LYS A 106 -21.87 -37.59 35.54
CA LYS A 106 -23.28 -38.00 35.44
C LYS A 106 -24.01 -37.78 36.76
N ILE A 107 -23.38 -38.09 37.88
CA ILE A 107 -23.94 -37.86 39.22
C ILE A 107 -24.10 -36.35 39.47
N ASN A 108 -23.13 -35.54 39.05
CA ASN A 108 -23.14 -34.10 39.17
C ASN A 108 -24.32 -33.47 38.38
N ILE A 109 -24.47 -33.85 37.11
CA ILE A 109 -25.56 -33.39 36.25
C ILE A 109 -26.94 -33.79 36.83
N THR A 110 -27.09 -35.03 37.32
CA THR A 110 -28.37 -35.49 37.87
C THR A 110 -28.72 -34.83 39.20
N LEU A 111 -27.74 -34.51 40.03
CA LEU A 111 -27.91 -33.72 41.25
C LEU A 111 -28.30 -32.25 40.92
N ALA A 112 -27.75 -31.68 39.85
CA ALA A 112 -28.09 -30.33 39.41
C ALA A 112 -29.57 -30.24 38.94
N PHE A 113 -30.02 -31.20 38.12
CA PHE A 113 -31.44 -31.29 37.73
C PHE A 113 -32.36 -31.56 38.93
N PHE A 114 -31.93 -32.38 39.89
CA PHE A 114 -32.69 -32.59 41.12
C PHE A 114 -32.90 -31.28 41.90
N LEU A 115 -31.84 -30.49 42.11
CA LEU A 115 -31.93 -29.21 42.81
C LEU A 115 -32.68 -28.13 42.00
N TYR A 116 -32.59 -28.17 40.66
CA TYR A 116 -33.41 -27.37 39.75
C TYR A 116 -34.91 -27.58 39.99
N ASP A 117 -35.35 -28.85 40.01
CA ASP A 117 -36.77 -29.18 40.27
C ASP A 117 -37.20 -28.74 41.68
N LEU A 118 -36.34 -28.92 42.69
CA LEU A 118 -36.62 -28.49 44.05
C LEU A 118 -36.80 -26.97 44.21
N LEU A 119 -36.21 -26.11 43.36
CA LEU A 119 -36.47 -24.65 43.36
C LEU A 119 -37.94 -24.31 43.07
N SER A 120 -38.63 -25.15 42.30
CA SER A 120 -40.06 -25.00 42.02
C SER A 120 -40.93 -25.59 43.14
N LEU A 121 -40.51 -26.69 43.76
CA LEU A 121 -41.31 -27.48 44.72
C LEU A 121 -41.17 -27.01 46.19
N MET A 122 -39.95 -26.71 46.63
CA MET A 122 -39.61 -26.45 48.04
C MET A 122 -39.41 -24.96 48.37
N ASP A 123 -39.02 -24.70 49.62
CA ASP A 123 -38.57 -23.39 50.12
C ASP A 123 -37.24 -22.99 49.48
N ARG A 124 -37.20 -21.84 48.80
CA ARG A 124 -36.04 -21.40 48.02
C ARG A 124 -34.81 -21.16 48.88
N GLY A 125 -34.97 -20.60 50.08
CA GLY A 125 -33.86 -20.39 51.03
C GLY A 125 -33.22 -21.70 51.50
N PHE A 126 -34.01 -22.78 51.60
CA PHE A 126 -33.50 -24.11 51.90
C PHE A 126 -32.70 -24.69 50.72
N VAL A 127 -33.22 -24.59 49.49
CA VAL A 127 -32.51 -25.08 48.30
C VAL A 127 -31.22 -24.29 48.04
N PHE A 128 -31.19 -22.97 48.29
CA PHE A 128 -29.96 -22.17 48.25
C PHE A 128 -28.93 -22.60 49.30
N ASN A 129 -29.36 -23.00 50.51
CA ASN A 129 -28.46 -23.58 51.50
C ASN A 129 -27.91 -24.96 51.07
N LEU A 130 -28.70 -25.80 50.38
CA LEU A 130 -28.20 -27.05 49.80
C LEU A 130 -27.15 -26.79 48.70
N ILE A 131 -27.40 -25.83 47.80
CA ILE A 131 -26.46 -25.41 46.76
C ILE A 131 -25.15 -24.87 47.39
N LYS A 132 -25.25 -24.06 48.45
CA LYS A 132 -24.09 -23.57 49.21
C LYS A 132 -23.31 -24.71 49.88
N HIS A 133 -24.02 -25.69 50.46
CA HIS A 133 -23.40 -26.84 51.11
C HIS A 133 -22.64 -27.71 50.10
N TYR A 134 -23.27 -28.05 48.96
CA TYR A 134 -22.63 -28.74 47.84
C TYR A 134 -21.35 -28.02 47.38
N CYS A 135 -21.44 -26.70 47.12
CA CYS A 135 -20.29 -25.91 46.65
C CYS A 135 -19.12 -25.96 47.65
N ASN A 136 -19.38 -25.70 48.93
CA ASN A 136 -18.35 -25.71 49.96
C ASN A 136 -17.75 -27.11 50.18
N GLN A 137 -18.58 -28.16 50.14
CA GLN A 137 -18.15 -29.53 50.38
C GLN A 137 -17.30 -30.09 49.21
N LEU A 138 -17.64 -29.72 47.98
CA LEU A 138 -16.88 -30.10 46.79
C LEU A 138 -15.50 -29.40 46.77
N SER A 139 -15.46 -28.10 47.07
CA SER A 139 -14.21 -27.33 47.18
C SER A 139 -13.27 -27.80 48.30
N ASN A 140 -13.81 -28.36 49.39
CA ASN A 140 -13.01 -28.92 50.48
C ASN A 140 -12.45 -30.32 50.19
N LYS A 141 -12.87 -30.97 49.10
CA LYS A 141 -12.48 -32.35 48.76
C LYS A 141 -11.62 -32.45 47.52
N MET A 142 -12.01 -31.79 46.43
CA MET A 142 -11.34 -31.90 45.14
C MET A 142 -10.08 -31.02 45.11
N SER A 143 -8.90 -31.64 45.04
CA SER A 143 -7.61 -30.93 44.91
C SER A 143 -7.29 -30.47 43.48
N ASN A 144 -7.94 -31.05 42.47
CA ASN A 144 -7.74 -30.70 41.07
C ASN A 144 -8.62 -29.50 40.68
N ILE A 145 -8.01 -28.31 40.66
CA ILE A 145 -8.68 -27.01 40.46
C ILE A 145 -9.46 -26.94 39.13
N PRO A 146 -8.88 -27.23 37.94
CA PRO A 146 -9.63 -27.23 36.68
C PRO A 146 -10.86 -28.16 36.66
N VAL A 147 -10.75 -29.37 37.24
CA VAL A 147 -11.86 -30.34 37.26
C VAL A 147 -12.96 -29.88 38.24
N LEU A 148 -12.58 -29.36 39.40
CA LEU A 148 -13.49 -28.74 40.38
C LEU A 148 -14.30 -27.60 39.73
N LEU A 149 -13.62 -26.69 39.03
CA LEU A 149 -14.25 -25.56 38.37
C LEU A 149 -15.18 -26.00 37.23
N SER A 150 -14.77 -26.96 36.39
CA SER A 150 -15.65 -27.53 35.34
C SER A 150 -16.92 -28.15 35.91
N MET A 151 -16.80 -28.95 36.98
CA MET A 151 -17.96 -29.58 37.63
C MET A 151 -18.94 -28.54 38.21
N ARG A 152 -18.41 -27.48 38.84
CA ARG A 152 -19.24 -26.42 39.45
C ARG A 152 -19.91 -25.54 38.40
N LEU A 153 -19.25 -25.26 37.27
CA LEU A 153 -19.85 -24.54 36.15
C LEU A 153 -21.00 -25.31 35.51
N GLU A 154 -20.82 -26.60 35.19
CA GLU A 154 -21.88 -27.43 34.58
C GLU A 154 -23.09 -27.56 35.52
N PHE A 155 -22.85 -27.70 36.81
CA PHE A 155 -23.87 -27.68 37.85
C PHE A 155 -24.61 -26.33 37.93
N LEU A 156 -23.88 -25.21 37.96
CA LEU A 156 -24.48 -23.86 38.00
C LEU A 156 -25.22 -23.49 36.71
N GLN A 157 -24.75 -23.93 35.54
CA GLN A 157 -25.39 -23.69 34.25
C GLN A 157 -26.80 -24.28 34.21
N ILE A 158 -26.97 -25.52 34.70
CA ILE A 158 -28.28 -26.17 34.83
C ILE A 158 -29.17 -25.35 35.76
N LEU A 159 -28.69 -24.93 36.94
CA LEU A 159 -29.47 -24.11 37.88
C LEU A 159 -29.83 -22.71 37.35
N CYS A 160 -28.99 -22.10 36.52
CA CYS A 160 -29.27 -20.79 35.91
C CYS A 160 -30.34 -20.85 34.82
N SER A 161 -30.57 -22.02 34.21
CA SER A 161 -31.62 -22.21 33.19
C SER A 161 -33.06 -22.29 33.75
N HIS A 162 -33.25 -22.05 35.05
CA HIS A 162 -34.54 -22.16 35.72
C HIS A 162 -35.55 -21.12 35.24
N GLU A 163 -36.81 -21.54 35.02
CA GLU A 163 -37.91 -20.70 34.49
C GLU A 163 -38.16 -19.40 35.29
N HIS A 164 -37.71 -19.34 36.55
CA HIS A 164 -37.86 -18.18 37.41
C HIS A 164 -36.54 -17.45 37.71
N TYR A 165 -35.44 -17.79 37.04
CA TYR A 165 -34.11 -17.22 37.28
C TYR A 165 -34.12 -15.68 37.31
N LEU A 166 -34.76 -15.03 36.33
CA LEU A 166 -34.89 -13.57 36.30
C LEU A 166 -35.74 -13.04 37.46
N ASN A 167 -36.88 -13.67 37.76
CA ASN A 167 -37.72 -13.26 38.90
C ASN A 167 -37.04 -13.42 40.26
N LEU A 168 -36.13 -14.40 40.40
CA LEU A 168 -35.32 -14.62 41.61
C LEU A 168 -34.24 -13.56 41.80
N ASN A 169 -33.72 -12.98 40.71
CA ASN A 169 -32.66 -11.97 40.74
C ASN A 169 -33.20 -10.52 40.70
N LEU A 170 -34.22 -10.24 39.87
CA LEU A 170 -34.71 -8.89 39.61
C LEU A 170 -35.57 -8.30 40.75
N PHE A 171 -36.07 -9.13 41.67
CA PHE A 171 -36.90 -8.69 42.81
C PHE A 171 -36.22 -7.61 43.69
N PHE A 172 -34.89 -7.66 43.79
CA PHE A 172 -34.10 -6.70 44.57
C PHE A 172 -33.87 -5.36 43.87
N LEU A 173 -33.99 -5.30 42.53
CA LEU A 173 -33.86 -4.06 41.75
C LEU A 173 -35.12 -3.17 41.81
N THR A 174 -36.27 -3.73 42.21
CA THR A 174 -37.55 -3.00 42.28
C THR A 174 -37.86 -2.38 43.65
N SER A 175 -37.10 -2.70 44.69
CA SER A 175 -37.33 -2.16 46.04
C SER A 175 -36.45 -0.95 46.32
N GLY A 176 -36.98 0.25 46.05
CA GLY A 176 -36.49 1.45 46.71
C GLY A 176 -36.68 1.32 48.23
N CYS A 177 -35.56 1.29 48.97
CA CYS A 177 -35.45 1.42 50.42
C CYS A 177 -36.63 0.87 51.27
N ALA A 178 -36.59 -0.42 51.62
CA ALA A 178 -37.35 -0.90 52.78
C ALA A 178 -36.60 -0.51 54.07
N PRO A 179 -37.28 0.01 55.10
CA PRO A 179 -36.61 0.66 56.24
C PRO A 179 -35.91 -0.35 57.16
N ILE A 180 -34.75 0.06 57.68
CA ILE A 180 -34.03 -0.65 58.74
C ILE A 180 -34.93 -0.71 59.99
N SER A 181 -35.22 -1.92 60.46
CA SER A 181 -35.94 -2.14 61.72
C SER A 181 -35.13 -1.63 62.91
N PRO A 182 -35.74 -0.99 63.92
CA PRO A 182 -35.01 -0.16 64.89
C PRO A 182 -34.38 -0.93 66.07
N SER A 183 -33.48 -0.20 66.76
CA SER A 183 -32.95 -0.40 68.14
C SER A 183 -31.53 -1.04 68.25
N PRO A 184 -30.80 -0.79 69.36
CA PRO A 184 -29.86 0.34 69.48
C PRO A 184 -28.39 -0.13 69.64
N SER A 185 -27.33 0.67 69.45
CA SER A 185 -26.94 1.84 70.27
C SER A 185 -25.68 2.57 69.76
N ILE A 186 -25.57 3.88 70.02
CA ILE A 186 -24.37 4.68 70.47
C ILE A 186 -23.00 4.14 70.00
N SER A 187 -22.14 4.80 69.21
CA SER A 187 -21.78 6.23 69.01
C SER A 187 -20.82 6.36 67.79
N SER A 188 -20.47 7.50 67.17
CA SER A 188 -20.83 8.94 67.28
C SER A 188 -20.26 9.74 66.09
N GLN A 189 -20.73 10.99 65.91
CA GLN A 189 -20.03 12.13 65.27
C GLN A 189 -19.22 11.89 63.96
N ASN A 190 -19.85 12.18 62.81
CA ASN A 190 -19.42 13.30 61.96
C ASN A 190 -20.45 13.61 60.88
N SER A 191 -20.96 14.84 60.88
CA SER A 191 -21.90 15.37 59.89
C SER A 191 -21.16 16.32 58.93
N SER A 192 -20.80 15.83 57.75
CA SER A 192 -20.32 16.66 56.63
C SER A 192 -20.48 15.94 55.28
N SER A 193 -20.73 16.72 54.22
CA SER A 193 -20.81 16.32 52.79
C SER A 193 -21.85 15.25 52.41
N CYS A 194 -23.01 15.69 51.91
CA CYS A 194 -24.04 14.85 51.31
C CYS A 194 -23.80 14.55 49.80
N SER A 195 -22.60 14.82 49.28
CA SER A 195 -22.23 14.60 47.86
C SER A 195 -21.38 13.33 47.66
N SER A 196 -20.42 13.05 48.55
CA SER A 196 -19.46 11.93 48.40
C SER A 196 -20.06 10.52 48.56
N PHE A 197 -21.29 10.41 49.07
CA PHE A 197 -22.01 9.14 49.22
C PHE A 197 -22.63 8.60 47.92
N GLN A 198 -22.66 9.40 46.84
CA GLN A 198 -23.11 8.95 45.52
C GLN A 198 -21.95 8.42 44.65
N ASP A 199 -20.76 9.02 44.75
CA ASP A 199 -19.62 8.66 43.90
C ASP A 199 -19.04 7.27 44.25
N GLN A 200 -18.88 6.96 45.55
CA GLN A 200 -18.53 5.59 46.00
C GLN A 200 -19.56 4.53 45.59
N LYS A 201 -20.79 4.95 45.26
CA LYS A 201 -21.89 4.07 44.87
C LYS A 201 -21.81 3.65 43.41
N LEU A 202 -21.11 4.40 42.54
CA LEU A 202 -20.94 4.05 41.13
C LEU A 202 -19.78 3.06 40.92
N SER A 203 -18.62 3.24 41.56
CA SER A 203 -17.54 2.24 41.49
C SER A 203 -17.98 0.87 42.01
N SER A 204 -18.72 0.85 43.14
CA SER A 204 -19.31 -0.37 43.70
C SER A 204 -20.48 -0.96 42.87
N MET A 205 -20.94 -0.28 41.81
CA MET A 205 -21.86 -0.87 40.83
C MET A 205 -21.17 -1.73 39.75
N PHE A 206 -19.85 -1.67 39.62
CA PHE A 206 -19.10 -2.52 38.67
C PHE A 206 -18.29 -3.62 39.36
N GLU A 207 -17.97 -3.46 40.65
CA GLU A 207 -17.29 -4.48 41.46
C GLU A 207 -18.23 -5.59 41.96
N LEU A 208 -17.70 -6.80 42.14
CA LEU A 208 -18.42 -7.95 42.69
C LEU A 208 -18.41 -7.94 44.23
N THR A 209 -19.16 -7.01 44.81
CA THR A 209 -19.24 -6.79 46.27
C THR A 209 -19.88 -7.96 47.03
N ALA A 210 -19.59 -8.04 48.35
CA ALA A 210 -20.21 -9.03 49.23
C ALA A 210 -21.75 -8.89 49.29
N ASP A 211 -22.27 -7.66 49.21
CA ASP A 211 -23.71 -7.38 49.19
C ASP A 211 -24.35 -7.86 47.89
N TYR A 212 -23.69 -7.66 46.74
CA TYR A 212 -24.17 -8.18 45.46
C TYR A 212 -24.28 -9.71 45.47
N ARG A 213 -23.29 -10.41 46.05
CA ARG A 213 -23.33 -11.87 46.21
C ARG A 213 -24.44 -12.35 47.15
N GLN A 214 -24.92 -11.51 48.07
CA GLN A 214 -26.06 -11.83 48.94
C GLN A 214 -27.40 -11.55 48.26
N GLN A 215 -27.52 -10.45 47.53
CA GLN A 215 -28.74 -10.05 46.82
C GLN A 215 -29.02 -10.94 45.60
N HIS A 216 -27.99 -11.26 44.81
CA HIS A 216 -28.11 -12.03 43.58
C HIS A 216 -27.39 -13.38 43.68
N PHE A 217 -27.73 -14.19 44.70
CA PHE A 217 -26.98 -15.39 45.11
C PHE A 217 -26.52 -16.32 43.95
N ILE A 218 -27.42 -16.71 43.05
CA ILE A 218 -27.08 -17.63 41.94
C ILE A 218 -26.11 -16.95 40.95
N THR A 219 -26.38 -15.69 40.60
CA THR A 219 -25.58 -14.91 39.64
C THR A 219 -24.22 -14.52 40.22
N GLY A 220 -24.18 -14.19 41.50
CA GLY A 220 -22.96 -13.93 42.26
C GLY A 220 -22.07 -15.16 42.40
N LEU A 221 -22.66 -16.36 42.56
CA LEU A 221 -21.92 -17.62 42.45
C LEU A 221 -21.37 -17.82 41.04
N LEU A 222 -22.18 -17.66 39.99
CA LEU A 222 -21.75 -17.79 38.60
C LEU A 222 -20.57 -16.86 38.26
N PHE A 223 -20.61 -15.59 38.67
CA PHE A 223 -19.50 -14.65 38.48
C PHE A 223 -18.28 -14.93 39.37
N THR A 224 -18.47 -15.52 40.56
CA THR A 224 -17.34 -15.94 41.42
C THR A 224 -16.60 -17.12 40.81
N GLU A 225 -17.32 -18.11 40.25
CA GLU A 225 -16.69 -19.22 39.52
C GLU A 225 -16.10 -18.76 38.18
N LEU A 226 -16.76 -17.84 37.45
CA LEU A 226 -16.21 -17.23 36.24
C LEU A 226 -14.84 -16.59 36.51
N ALA A 227 -14.74 -15.76 37.56
CA ALA A 227 -13.47 -15.15 37.97
C ALA A 227 -12.39 -16.22 38.24
N ALA A 228 -12.71 -17.22 39.07
CA ALA A 228 -11.79 -18.32 39.38
C ALA A 228 -11.39 -19.16 38.15
N THR A 229 -12.23 -19.24 37.11
CA THR A 229 -11.92 -19.98 35.87
C THR A 229 -11.06 -19.19 34.89
N LEU A 230 -11.16 -17.86 34.89
CA LEU A 230 -10.29 -16.97 34.11
C LEU A 230 -8.87 -16.93 34.71
N ASP A 231 -8.73 -17.16 36.01
CA ASP A 231 -7.44 -17.28 36.69
C ASP A 231 -6.78 -18.68 36.54
N ALA A 232 -7.50 -19.70 36.03
CA ALA A 232 -7.11 -21.12 36.17
C ALA A 232 -7.32 -22.01 34.93
N GLU A 233 -6.82 -21.59 33.75
CA GLU A 233 -6.63 -22.36 32.49
C GLU A 233 -7.89 -23.07 31.89
N GLY A 234 -9.05 -23.01 32.55
CA GLY A 234 -10.31 -23.66 32.17
C GLY A 234 -11.26 -22.75 31.37
N GLU A 235 -10.69 -21.84 30.59
CA GLU A 235 -11.27 -20.52 30.28
C GLU A 235 -12.57 -20.54 29.45
N GLY A 236 -12.83 -21.60 28.67
CA GLY A 236 -13.89 -21.56 27.65
C GLY A 236 -15.29 -21.94 28.07
N LYS A 237 -15.46 -22.86 29.04
CA LYS A 237 -16.79 -23.35 29.44
C LYS A 237 -17.60 -22.27 30.16
N ALA A 238 -16.95 -21.50 31.05
CA ALA A 238 -17.60 -20.47 31.85
C ALA A 238 -18.20 -19.35 31.00
N VAL A 239 -17.41 -18.83 30.05
CA VAL A 239 -17.82 -17.79 29.11
C VAL A 239 -19.00 -18.26 28.25
N SER A 240 -18.93 -19.49 27.72
CA SER A 240 -20.00 -20.06 26.90
C SER A 240 -21.31 -20.23 27.69
N ALA A 241 -21.23 -20.58 28.98
CA ALA A 241 -22.40 -20.65 29.85
C ALA A 241 -23.06 -19.27 30.07
N VAL A 242 -22.28 -18.22 30.33
CA VAL A 242 -22.80 -16.84 30.46
C VAL A 242 -23.42 -16.35 29.15
N HIS A 243 -22.76 -16.56 28.02
CA HIS A 243 -23.27 -16.22 26.69
C HIS A 243 -24.59 -16.95 26.36
N SER A 244 -24.66 -18.25 26.69
CA SER A 244 -25.87 -19.07 26.49
C SER A 244 -27.04 -18.61 27.36
N LEU A 245 -26.76 -18.12 28.57
CA LEU A 245 -27.76 -17.58 29.50
C LEU A 245 -28.29 -16.22 29.02
N MET A 246 -27.41 -15.31 28.57
CA MET A 246 -27.85 -14.05 27.96
C MET A 246 -28.66 -14.29 26.68
N SER A 247 -28.25 -15.27 25.87
CA SER A 247 -28.99 -15.68 24.68
C SER A 247 -30.38 -16.24 24.99
N SER A 248 -30.55 -17.01 26.08
CA SER A 248 -31.87 -17.55 26.46
C SER A 248 -32.81 -16.47 26.99
N HIS A 249 -32.28 -15.40 27.59
CA HIS A 249 -33.08 -14.23 27.98
C HIS A 249 -33.60 -13.44 26.76
N ASP A 250 -32.80 -13.27 25.71
CA ASP A 250 -33.26 -12.60 24.47
C ASP A 250 -34.30 -13.41 23.67
N LEU A 251 -34.34 -14.74 23.85
CA LEU A 251 -35.36 -15.61 23.27
C LEU A 251 -36.71 -15.56 24.00
N ASP A 252 -36.76 -15.05 25.24
CA ASP A 252 -37.99 -14.90 26.01
C ASP A 252 -38.77 -13.62 25.61
N LYS A 253 -40.02 -13.82 25.18
CA LYS A 253 -40.94 -12.75 24.78
C LYS A 253 -41.20 -11.72 25.90
N TYR A 254 -41.12 -12.12 27.19
CA TYR A 254 -41.28 -11.18 28.30
C TYR A 254 -40.08 -10.22 28.44
N CYS A 255 -38.89 -10.66 28.04
CA CYS A 255 -37.63 -9.92 28.15
C CYS A 255 -37.39 -8.94 26.99
N LEU A 256 -38.20 -9.00 25.92
CA LEU A 256 -38.11 -8.10 24.77
C LEU A 256 -38.45 -6.63 25.09
N LYS A 257 -39.09 -6.34 26.23
CA LYS A 257 -39.43 -4.97 26.65
C LYS A 257 -38.17 -4.20 27.08
N SER A 258 -37.99 -2.99 26.55
CA SER A 258 -36.84 -2.11 26.86
C SER A 258 -36.57 -1.95 28.37
N GLU A 259 -37.61 -1.68 29.18
CA GLU A 259 -37.47 -1.57 30.64
C GLU A 259 -36.91 -2.82 31.33
N MET A 260 -37.16 -4.02 30.79
CA MET A 260 -36.60 -5.25 31.33
C MET A 260 -35.18 -5.48 30.80
N LYS A 261 -34.88 -5.12 29.55
CA LYS A 261 -33.50 -5.18 29.03
C LYS A 261 -32.54 -4.32 29.85
N VAL A 262 -32.93 -3.11 30.25
CA VAL A 262 -32.13 -2.24 31.14
C VAL A 262 -31.87 -2.91 32.50
N LYS A 263 -32.89 -3.53 33.10
CA LYS A 263 -32.77 -4.24 34.38
C LYS A 263 -31.91 -5.50 34.28
N ILE A 264 -31.97 -6.21 33.16
CA ILE A 264 -31.12 -7.37 32.88
C ILE A 264 -29.67 -6.92 32.63
N ALA A 265 -29.45 -5.88 31.83
CA ALA A 265 -28.11 -5.30 31.64
C ALA A 265 -27.48 -4.87 32.97
N ALA A 266 -28.25 -4.24 33.87
CA ALA A 266 -27.81 -3.86 35.21
C ALA A 266 -27.32 -5.05 36.08
N LEU A 267 -27.88 -6.25 35.88
CA LEU A 267 -27.41 -7.50 36.50
C LEU A 267 -26.02 -7.89 35.96
N TYR A 268 -25.81 -7.78 34.65
CA TYR A 268 -24.57 -8.20 33.98
C TYR A 268 -23.46 -7.15 33.97
N LEU A 269 -23.67 -5.89 34.40
CA LEU A 269 -22.65 -4.84 34.44
C LEU A 269 -21.32 -5.25 35.10
N ARG A 270 -21.34 -6.15 36.09
CA ARG A 270 -20.13 -6.62 36.80
C ARG A 270 -19.19 -7.41 35.88
N LEU A 271 -19.71 -7.97 34.77
CA LEU A 271 -18.90 -8.61 33.73
C LEU A 271 -17.88 -7.65 33.12
N ILE A 272 -18.21 -6.35 33.04
CA ILE A 272 -17.32 -5.31 32.51
C ILE A 272 -16.05 -5.18 33.36
N HIS A 273 -16.16 -5.25 34.69
CA HIS A 273 -15.00 -5.21 35.59
C HIS A 273 -14.07 -6.43 35.39
N PHE A 274 -14.63 -7.62 35.18
CA PHE A 274 -13.85 -8.82 34.85
C PHE A 274 -13.16 -8.73 33.48
N LEU A 275 -13.79 -8.07 32.50
CA LEU A 275 -13.17 -7.75 31.22
C LEU A 275 -11.96 -6.81 31.40
N PHE A 276 -12.05 -5.79 32.26
CA PHE A 276 -10.87 -4.95 32.59
C PHE A 276 -9.73 -5.72 33.26
N ALA A 277 -10.04 -6.68 34.13
CA ALA A 277 -9.01 -7.52 34.76
C ALA A 277 -8.32 -8.43 33.73
N THR A 278 -9.07 -9.01 32.80
CA THR A 278 -8.52 -9.88 31.74
C THR A 278 -7.85 -9.11 30.59
N LEU A 279 -8.20 -7.84 30.35
CA LEU A 279 -7.53 -6.97 29.36
C LEU A 279 -6.04 -6.76 29.63
N CYS A 280 -5.59 -6.88 30.89
CA CYS A 280 -4.16 -6.91 31.23
C CYS A 280 -3.40 -8.08 30.55
N ALA A 281 -4.06 -9.19 30.20
CA ALA A 281 -3.48 -10.28 29.43
C ALA A 281 -3.53 -10.04 27.91
N PHE A 282 -4.53 -9.32 27.41
CA PHE A 282 -4.66 -9.00 25.97
C PHE A 282 -3.61 -7.99 25.47
N HIS A 283 -3.14 -7.08 26.33
CA HIS A 283 -2.19 -6.02 25.97
C HIS A 283 -0.81 -6.54 25.50
N VAL A 284 -0.50 -7.83 25.72
CA VAL A 284 0.77 -8.50 25.39
C VAL A 284 1.02 -8.61 23.87
N ILE A 285 0.01 -8.40 23.03
CA ILE A 285 0.13 -8.58 21.56
C ILE A 285 0.84 -7.39 20.86
N SER A 286 0.89 -6.20 21.46
CA SER A 286 1.26 -4.97 20.75
C SER A 286 2.56 -4.27 21.18
N PHE A 287 3.09 -4.48 22.39
CA PHE A 287 4.39 -3.92 22.81
C PHE A 287 5.25 -4.89 23.64
N GLN A 288 6.57 -4.70 23.56
CA GLN A 288 7.57 -5.70 23.92
C GLN A 288 7.87 -5.75 25.44
N SER A 289 8.00 -6.97 25.99
CA SER A 289 8.65 -7.31 27.28
C SER A 289 7.97 -6.90 28.61
N CYS A 290 7.08 -7.75 29.16
CA CYS A 290 7.28 -8.41 30.48
C CYS A 290 6.27 -9.54 30.76
N LYS A 291 6.72 -10.63 31.39
CA LYS A 291 5.99 -11.78 31.99
C LYS A 291 4.75 -12.37 31.28
N SER A 292 4.86 -13.65 30.92
CA SER A 292 3.83 -14.52 30.35
C SER A 292 2.49 -14.51 31.12
N TYR A 293 1.45 -13.96 30.51
CA TYR A 293 0.04 -14.28 30.79
C TYR A 293 -0.54 -15.00 29.57
N ASN A 294 -1.38 -16.01 29.82
CA ASN A 294 -1.85 -16.94 28.78
C ASN A 294 -2.89 -16.32 27.83
N THR A 295 -3.02 -16.88 26.63
CA THR A 295 -3.87 -16.33 25.55
C THR A 295 -5.22 -17.06 25.45
N LEU A 296 -6.31 -16.32 25.69
CA LEU A 296 -7.68 -16.82 25.52
C LEU A 296 -7.95 -17.26 24.08
N SER A 297 -8.74 -18.33 23.93
CA SER A 297 -9.11 -18.85 22.60
C SER A 297 -9.95 -17.84 21.79
N PRO A 298 -9.83 -17.79 20.45
CA PRO A 298 -10.51 -16.77 19.64
C PRO A 298 -12.04 -16.84 19.74
N GLU A 299 -12.59 -18.05 19.92
CA GLU A 299 -14.03 -18.24 20.04
C GLU A 299 -14.57 -17.82 21.41
N THR A 300 -13.79 -18.02 22.48
CA THR A 300 -14.17 -17.58 23.84
C THR A 300 -14.04 -16.07 23.97
N THR A 301 -13.00 -15.47 23.37
CA THR A 301 -12.90 -14.01 23.22
C THR A 301 -14.10 -13.45 22.46
N ARG A 302 -14.50 -14.03 21.31
CA ARG A 302 -15.69 -13.59 20.58
C ARG A 302 -16.97 -13.63 21.43
N HIS A 303 -17.20 -14.69 22.21
CA HIS A 303 -18.35 -14.77 23.11
C HIS A 303 -18.31 -13.72 24.23
N LEU A 304 -17.14 -13.44 24.84
CA LEU A 304 -16.98 -12.36 25.81
C LEU A 304 -17.32 -10.99 25.21
N LEU A 305 -16.84 -10.70 23.99
CA LEU A 305 -17.09 -9.44 23.29
C LEU A 305 -18.57 -9.28 22.90
N ILE A 306 -19.28 -10.36 22.54
CA ILE A 306 -20.74 -10.33 22.33
C ILE A 306 -21.46 -9.93 23.61
N CYS A 307 -21.12 -10.56 24.74
CA CYS A 307 -21.71 -10.24 26.04
C CYS A 307 -21.45 -8.77 26.42
N PHE A 308 -20.23 -8.26 26.19
CA PHE A 308 -19.88 -6.86 26.40
C PHE A 308 -20.76 -5.90 25.58
N LEU A 309 -20.77 -6.05 24.25
CA LEU A 309 -21.54 -5.19 23.36
C LEU A 309 -23.05 -5.23 23.66
N TRP A 310 -23.57 -6.40 24.02
CA TRP A 310 -24.96 -6.55 24.45
C TRP A 310 -25.27 -5.74 25.71
N ILE A 311 -24.39 -5.73 26.72
CA ILE A 311 -24.57 -4.95 27.94
C ILE A 311 -24.53 -3.45 27.60
N MET A 312 -23.54 -3.01 26.82
CA MET A 312 -23.39 -1.59 26.46
C MET A 312 -24.58 -1.07 25.64
N LYS A 313 -25.13 -1.88 24.73
CA LYS A 313 -26.34 -1.53 23.97
C LYS A 313 -27.61 -1.39 24.82
N ASN A 314 -27.76 -2.20 25.87
CA ASN A 314 -29.02 -2.32 26.62
C ASN A 314 -29.02 -1.61 27.99
N ALA A 315 -27.89 -1.12 28.48
CA ALA A 315 -27.81 -0.37 29.73
C ALA A 315 -28.36 1.07 29.59
N ASP A 316 -28.68 1.71 30.72
CA ASP A 316 -29.18 3.09 30.74
C ASP A 316 -28.10 4.08 30.28
N GLN A 317 -28.40 4.88 29.25
CA GLN A 317 -27.48 5.88 28.71
C GLN A 317 -27.01 6.88 29.77
N ASN A 318 -27.88 7.27 30.70
CA ASN A 318 -27.52 8.18 31.79
C ASN A 318 -26.53 7.54 32.79
N LEU A 319 -26.57 6.22 32.93
CA LEU A 319 -25.63 5.47 33.76
C LEU A 319 -24.28 5.33 33.05
N ILE A 320 -24.29 5.03 31.74
CA ILE A 320 -23.08 4.94 30.91
C ILE A 320 -22.33 6.28 30.89
N GLN A 321 -23.03 7.39 30.65
CA GLN A 321 -22.40 8.72 30.58
C GLN A 321 -21.75 9.14 31.90
N LYS A 322 -22.41 8.89 33.04
CA LYS A 322 -21.83 9.14 34.38
C LYS A 322 -20.64 8.22 34.65
N TRP A 323 -20.78 6.93 34.34
CA TRP A 323 -19.70 5.97 34.51
C TRP A 323 -18.46 6.36 33.69
N ILE A 324 -18.62 6.82 32.44
CA ILE A 324 -17.51 7.31 31.61
C ILE A 324 -16.87 8.57 32.21
N ALA A 325 -17.66 9.51 32.73
CA ALA A 325 -17.16 10.73 33.37
C ALA A 325 -16.38 10.48 34.68
N ASP A 326 -16.71 9.39 35.39
CA ASP A 326 -16.03 8.99 36.64
C ASP A 326 -14.70 8.24 36.39
N LEU A 327 -14.37 7.87 35.15
CA LEU A 327 -13.17 7.08 34.82
C LEU A 327 -11.93 7.94 34.59
N SER A 328 -10.77 7.44 35.01
CA SER A 328 -9.48 8.04 34.67
C SER A 328 -9.12 7.85 33.19
N SER A 329 -8.29 8.75 32.64
CA SER A 329 -7.81 8.67 31.24
C SER A 329 -7.14 7.34 30.90
N LEU A 330 -6.43 6.72 31.84
CA LEU A 330 -5.85 5.37 31.69
C LEU A 330 -6.91 4.27 31.56
N GLN A 331 -8.05 4.40 32.22
CA GLN A 331 -9.16 3.46 32.10
C GLN A 331 -9.96 3.70 30.82
N LEU A 332 -10.13 4.96 30.40
CA LEU A 332 -10.75 5.32 29.11
C LEU A 332 -9.93 4.77 27.93
N ASN A 333 -8.60 4.88 27.96
CA ASN A 333 -7.75 4.26 26.93
C ASN A 333 -7.85 2.73 26.91
N ARG A 334 -7.99 2.06 28.07
CA ARG A 334 -8.30 0.61 28.12
C ARG A 334 -9.67 0.25 27.52
N ILE A 335 -10.66 1.13 27.60
CA ILE A 335 -11.94 0.95 26.88
C ILE A 335 -11.70 1.07 25.38
N LEU A 336 -10.92 2.05 24.93
CA LEU A 336 -10.60 2.24 23.52
C LEU A 336 -9.82 1.03 22.95
N ASP A 337 -8.88 0.46 23.71
CA ASP A 337 -8.21 -0.80 23.35
C ASP A 337 -9.19 -1.99 23.26
N LEU A 338 -10.16 -2.09 24.18
CA LEU A 338 -11.21 -3.11 24.11
C LEU A 338 -12.08 -2.92 22.86
N LEU A 339 -12.47 -1.68 22.54
CA LEU A 339 -13.24 -1.35 21.33
C LEU A 339 -12.43 -1.63 20.06
N PHE A 340 -11.11 -1.38 20.06
CA PHE A 340 -10.20 -1.79 18.98
C PHE A 340 -10.26 -3.30 18.74
N ILE A 341 -10.19 -4.10 19.82
CA ILE A 341 -10.30 -5.56 19.77
C ILE A 341 -11.71 -6.01 19.31
N CYS A 342 -12.78 -5.32 19.72
CA CYS A 342 -14.14 -5.59 19.25
C CYS A 342 -14.24 -5.46 17.72
N VAL A 343 -13.75 -4.36 17.13
CA VAL A 343 -13.74 -4.15 15.67
C VAL A 343 -13.08 -5.33 14.95
N SER A 344 -11.88 -5.74 15.39
CA SER A 344 -11.16 -6.88 14.79
C SER A 344 -11.84 -8.23 15.07
N GLY A 345 -12.57 -8.37 16.18
CA GLY A 345 -13.27 -9.59 16.58
C GLY A 345 -14.58 -9.85 15.83
N PHE A 346 -15.18 -8.81 15.24
CA PHE A 346 -16.43 -8.89 14.45
C PHE A 346 -16.24 -8.58 12.96
N GLU A 347 -15.02 -8.76 12.44
CA GLU A 347 -14.70 -8.65 11.01
C GLU A 347 -15.63 -9.51 10.13
N TYR A 348 -16.34 -8.87 9.19
CA TYR A 348 -17.14 -9.58 8.20
C TYR A 348 -16.26 -10.19 7.10
N ARG A 349 -15.88 -11.46 7.24
CA ARG A 349 -14.98 -12.16 6.31
C ARG A 349 -15.62 -12.58 4.97
N GLY A 350 -16.74 -11.97 4.60
CA GLY A 350 -17.49 -12.28 3.38
C GLY A 350 -18.02 -13.72 3.32
N LYS A 351 -18.48 -14.13 2.13
CA LYS A 351 -18.72 -15.54 1.82
C LYS A 351 -17.39 -16.25 1.62
N GLN A 352 -16.71 -16.61 2.72
CA GLN A 352 -15.49 -17.40 2.62
C GLN A 352 -15.74 -18.69 1.83
N SER A 353 -14.85 -18.94 0.87
CA SER A 353 -14.97 -20.02 -0.12
C SER A 353 -14.93 -21.41 0.52
N SER A 354 -16.10 -21.93 0.92
CA SER A 354 -16.25 -23.34 1.30
C SER A 354 -15.83 -24.28 0.17
N ASP A 355 -15.92 -23.86 -1.09
CA ASP A 355 -15.40 -24.58 -2.26
C ASP A 355 -13.93 -24.98 -2.13
N LYS A 356 -13.06 -24.14 -1.51
CA LYS A 356 -11.64 -24.48 -1.36
C LYS A 356 -11.40 -25.54 -0.28
N VAL A 357 -12.12 -25.49 0.83
CA VAL A 357 -12.02 -26.49 1.91
C VAL A 357 -12.71 -27.80 1.51
N SER A 358 -13.89 -27.71 0.89
CA SER A 358 -14.64 -28.85 0.35
C SER A 358 -13.83 -29.59 -0.72
N THR A 359 -13.25 -28.90 -1.71
CA THR A 359 -12.41 -29.57 -2.72
C THR A 359 -11.14 -30.19 -2.13
N GLN A 360 -10.53 -29.61 -1.09
CA GLN A 360 -9.34 -30.18 -0.44
C GLN A 360 -9.69 -31.36 0.47
N ALA A 361 -10.83 -31.34 1.16
CA ALA A 361 -11.38 -32.46 1.92
C ALA A 361 -11.84 -33.60 1.00
N LEU A 362 -12.50 -33.29 -0.12
CA LEU A 362 -12.85 -34.25 -1.17
C LEU A 362 -11.61 -34.85 -1.83
N LYS A 363 -10.52 -34.07 -2.03
CA LYS A 363 -9.22 -34.62 -2.47
C LYS A 363 -8.63 -35.57 -1.43
N LYS A 364 -8.52 -35.16 -0.16
CA LYS A 364 -8.03 -36.03 0.92
C LYS A 364 -8.87 -37.31 1.08
N SER A 365 -10.19 -37.21 0.93
CA SER A 365 -11.11 -38.36 0.96
C SER A 365 -10.95 -39.26 -0.26
N ARG A 366 -10.79 -38.70 -1.47
CA ARG A 366 -10.49 -39.47 -2.69
C ARG A 366 -9.12 -40.14 -2.63
N ASP A 367 -8.09 -39.46 -2.12
CA ASP A 367 -6.74 -40.01 -1.95
C ASP A 367 -6.72 -41.08 -0.85
N ALA A 368 -7.43 -40.89 0.26
CA ALA A 368 -7.60 -41.90 1.30
C ALA A 368 -8.35 -43.13 0.77
N LYS A 369 -9.43 -42.94 0.00
CA LYS A 369 -10.16 -44.02 -0.67
C LYS A 369 -9.30 -44.74 -1.71
N ALA A 370 -8.53 -44.02 -2.52
CA ALA A 370 -7.61 -44.59 -3.50
C ALA A 370 -6.52 -45.43 -2.82
N ARG A 371 -5.92 -44.93 -1.72
CA ARG A 371 -4.96 -45.68 -0.90
C ARG A 371 -5.59 -46.91 -0.24
N LEU A 372 -6.86 -46.82 0.20
CA LEU A 372 -7.60 -47.96 0.75
C LEU A 372 -7.89 -49.01 -0.32
N GLU A 373 -8.30 -48.60 -1.52
CA GLU A 373 -8.52 -49.48 -2.68
C GLU A 373 -7.22 -50.13 -3.16
N GLU A 374 -6.10 -49.39 -3.17
CA GLU A 374 -4.77 -49.90 -3.51
C GLU A 374 -4.24 -50.90 -2.47
N ALA A 375 -4.45 -50.63 -1.17
CA ALA A 375 -4.17 -51.57 -0.09
C ALA A 375 -5.02 -52.85 -0.19
N LEU A 376 -6.32 -52.72 -0.53
CA LEU A 376 -7.22 -53.85 -0.77
C LEU A 376 -6.86 -54.66 -2.03
N LEU A 377 -6.24 -54.03 -3.04
CA LEU A 377 -5.75 -54.68 -4.27
C LEU A 377 -4.42 -55.42 -4.10
N ARG A 378 -3.63 -55.07 -3.07
CA ARG A 378 -2.36 -55.73 -2.71
C ARG A 378 -2.52 -56.95 -1.80
N GLY A 379 -3.69 -57.18 -1.20
CA GLY A 379 -3.93 -58.35 -0.35
C GLY A 379 -4.08 -59.65 -1.14
N GLU A 380 -3.17 -60.59 -0.96
CA GLU A 380 -3.22 -61.96 -1.50
C GLU A 380 -4.26 -62.83 -0.76
N GLY A 381 -5.53 -62.45 -0.86
CA GLY A 381 -6.66 -63.21 -0.33
C GLY A 381 -7.79 -63.28 -1.34
N ALA A 382 -8.64 -64.33 -1.26
CA ALA A 382 -9.70 -64.62 -2.23
C ALA A 382 -10.65 -63.42 -2.53
N ARG A 383 -10.78 -62.49 -1.60
CA ARG A 383 -11.57 -61.24 -1.75
C ARG A 383 -10.96 -60.25 -2.75
N GLY A 384 -9.64 -60.20 -2.87
CA GLY A 384 -8.90 -59.33 -3.80
C GLY A 384 -8.96 -59.84 -5.26
N GLU A 385 -8.91 -61.16 -5.47
CA GLU A 385 -9.11 -61.75 -6.79
C GLU A 385 -10.53 -61.49 -7.34
N MET A 386 -11.55 -61.62 -6.50
CA MET A 386 -12.94 -61.43 -6.92
C MET A 386 -13.20 -60.01 -7.45
N MET A 387 -12.57 -58.99 -6.84
CA MET A 387 -12.58 -57.60 -7.32
C MET A 387 -11.86 -57.44 -8.67
N LYS A 388 -10.72 -58.12 -8.88
CA LYS A 388 -10.00 -58.09 -10.17
C LYS A 388 -10.81 -58.74 -11.29
N ARG A 389 -11.49 -59.86 -11.01
CA ARG A 389 -12.38 -60.53 -11.99
C ARG A 389 -13.60 -59.69 -12.35
N SER A 390 -14.17 -58.94 -11.40
CA SER A 390 -15.28 -58.01 -11.66
C SER A 390 -14.90 -56.87 -12.63
N ARG A 391 -13.69 -56.30 -12.53
CA ARG A 391 -13.22 -55.26 -13.46
C ARG A 391 -13.08 -55.75 -14.92
N LEU A 392 -12.72 -57.01 -15.13
CA LEU A 392 -12.57 -57.59 -16.48
C LEU A 392 -13.91 -57.75 -17.21
N LEU A 393 -15.02 -57.91 -16.50
CA LEU A 393 -16.37 -58.03 -17.07
C LEU A 393 -17.00 -56.67 -17.44
N ALA A 394 -16.50 -55.55 -16.88
CA ALA A 394 -17.00 -54.21 -17.17
C ALA A 394 -16.55 -53.64 -18.54
N GLY A 395 -15.72 -54.36 -19.30
CA GLY A 395 -15.17 -53.89 -20.58
C GLY A 395 -16.06 -54.06 -21.81
N MET A 396 -17.21 -54.75 -21.70
CA MET A 396 -18.06 -55.10 -22.85
C MET A 396 -19.56 -54.90 -22.56
N SER A 397 -20.03 -53.65 -22.63
CA SER A 397 -21.40 -53.31 -23.08
C SER A 397 -21.57 -51.79 -23.23
N LEU A 398 -21.90 -51.34 -24.44
CA LEU A 398 -22.52 -50.02 -24.63
C LEU A 398 -24.04 -50.18 -24.41
N LEU A 399 -24.62 -49.36 -23.53
CA LEU A 399 -25.91 -48.63 -23.68
C LEU A 399 -26.35 -48.03 -22.33
N PRO A 400 -26.97 -46.83 -22.29
CA PRO A 400 -27.31 -46.16 -21.03
C PRO A 400 -28.77 -46.39 -20.60
N GLY A 401 -28.99 -46.94 -19.41
CA GLY A 401 -30.32 -46.97 -18.79
C GLY A 401 -30.47 -47.93 -17.61
N SER A 402 -31.24 -47.50 -16.60
CA SER A 402 -31.70 -48.26 -15.43
C SER A 402 -30.65 -48.70 -14.38
N ASN A 403 -30.54 -47.91 -13.31
CA ASN A 403 -29.95 -48.33 -12.03
C ASN A 403 -31.08 -48.74 -11.06
N GLU A 404 -31.52 -50.00 -11.09
CA GLU A 404 -32.29 -50.58 -9.98
C GLU A 404 -31.33 -51.11 -8.89
N ASN A 405 -30.89 -50.21 -8.01
CA ASN A 405 -30.18 -50.62 -6.80
C ASN A 405 -31.17 -50.88 -5.66
N LEU A 406 -31.15 -52.12 -5.15
CA LEU A 406 -31.97 -52.61 -4.05
C LEU A 406 -31.89 -51.71 -2.82
N ARG A 407 -33.04 -51.10 -2.48
CA ARG A 407 -33.21 -50.10 -1.42
C ARG A 407 -33.09 -50.71 -0.01
N TRP A 408 -31.86 -50.87 0.48
CA TRP A 408 -31.62 -51.01 1.93
C TRP A 408 -32.14 -49.76 2.65
N ARG A 409 -33.20 -49.92 3.47
CA ARG A 409 -33.78 -48.81 4.25
C ARG A 409 -32.84 -48.42 5.40
N LYS A 410 -32.04 -47.37 5.18
CA LYS A 410 -31.06 -46.81 6.13
C LYS A 410 -31.69 -45.99 7.28
N GLU A 411 -32.98 -46.19 7.60
CA GLU A 411 -33.74 -45.37 8.56
C GLU A 411 -34.12 -46.08 9.87
N GLN A 412 -33.75 -47.35 10.06
CA GLN A 412 -34.26 -48.16 11.19
C GLN A 412 -33.22 -48.64 12.22
N THR A 413 -32.02 -48.04 12.24
CA THR A 413 -31.00 -48.31 13.28
C THR A 413 -30.38 -47.03 13.81
N GLN A 414 -31.08 -46.38 14.74
CA GLN A 414 -30.51 -45.30 15.57
C GLN A 414 -29.61 -45.90 16.66
N TRP A 415 -28.31 -46.05 16.40
CA TRP A 415 -27.31 -46.26 17.46
C TRP A 415 -25.98 -45.57 17.15
N ARG A 416 -25.58 -44.72 18.11
CA ARG A 416 -24.26 -44.07 18.34
C ARG A 416 -23.91 -42.74 17.62
N GLN A 417 -23.81 -41.75 18.52
CA GLN A 417 -22.67 -40.84 18.75
C GLN A 417 -22.47 -39.64 17.83
N ALA A 418 -22.45 -38.48 18.50
CA ALA A 418 -22.11 -37.18 17.94
C ALA A 418 -20.68 -37.16 17.39
N ASN A 419 -20.56 -36.79 16.11
CA ASN A 419 -19.61 -35.80 15.56
C ASN A 419 -19.51 -35.96 14.03
N GLU A 420 -20.66 -35.99 13.34
CA GLU A 420 -20.72 -35.64 11.92
C GLU A 420 -21.39 -34.27 11.82
N THR A 421 -20.63 -33.26 11.40
CA THR A 421 -21.20 -31.97 10.98
C THR A 421 -22.07 -32.23 9.77
N GLN A 422 -23.39 -32.03 9.89
CA GLN A 422 -24.27 -32.01 8.73
C GLN A 422 -23.75 -30.98 7.72
N ASP A 423 -23.63 -31.39 6.45
CA ASP A 423 -23.36 -30.47 5.35
C ASP A 423 -24.50 -29.45 5.28
N LYS A 424 -24.25 -28.25 5.80
CA LYS A 424 -25.22 -27.15 5.83
C LYS A 424 -25.70 -26.87 4.42
N THR A 425 -27.00 -26.72 4.24
CA THR A 425 -27.57 -26.39 2.94
C THR A 425 -27.13 -25.00 2.49
N LYS A 426 -27.11 -24.76 1.18
CA LYS A 426 -26.73 -23.46 0.63
C LYS A 426 -27.57 -22.31 1.19
N ALA A 427 -28.86 -22.54 1.45
CA ALA A 427 -29.76 -21.56 2.05
C ALA A 427 -29.37 -21.21 3.49
N GLU A 428 -28.98 -22.20 4.30
CA GLU A 428 -28.50 -21.98 5.68
C GLU A 428 -27.16 -21.23 5.69
N ILE A 429 -26.24 -21.54 4.76
CA ILE A 429 -24.97 -20.81 4.60
C ILE A 429 -25.21 -19.36 4.17
N ASP A 430 -26.11 -19.13 3.21
CA ASP A 430 -26.49 -17.78 2.77
C ASP A 430 -27.14 -17.00 3.93
N GLN A 431 -28.00 -17.64 4.74
CA GLN A 431 -28.63 -17.04 5.92
C GLN A 431 -27.61 -16.74 7.04
N GLU A 432 -26.67 -17.65 7.33
CA GLU A 432 -25.57 -17.39 8.27
C GLU A 432 -24.69 -16.22 7.81
N SER A 433 -24.44 -16.10 6.50
CA SER A 433 -23.67 -14.99 5.92
C SER A 433 -24.40 -13.63 5.99
N LEU A 434 -25.73 -13.62 6.05
CA LEU A 434 -26.54 -12.42 6.27
C LEU A 434 -26.57 -12.05 7.76
N ILE A 435 -26.75 -13.03 8.63
CA ILE A 435 -26.77 -12.83 10.09
C ILE A 435 -25.40 -12.30 10.57
N SER A 436 -24.29 -12.82 10.06
CA SER A 436 -22.96 -12.33 10.43
C SER A 436 -22.68 -10.91 9.92
N GLY A 437 -23.16 -10.54 8.73
CA GLY A 437 -23.06 -9.16 8.22
C GLY A 437 -23.90 -8.15 9.02
N ASN A 438 -25.10 -8.56 9.44
CA ASN A 438 -25.94 -7.77 10.34
C ASN A 438 -25.31 -7.63 11.73
N LEU A 439 -24.74 -8.71 12.28
CA LEU A 439 -24.05 -8.69 13.58
C LEU A 439 -22.81 -7.78 13.56
N ALA A 440 -22.00 -7.81 12.50
CA ALA A 440 -20.86 -6.92 12.32
C ALA A 440 -21.28 -5.44 12.24
N THR A 441 -22.36 -5.17 11.49
CA THR A 441 -22.95 -3.82 11.40
C THR A 441 -23.41 -3.30 12.76
N GLU A 442 -24.17 -4.13 13.49
CA GLU A 442 -24.69 -3.80 14.81
C GLU A 442 -23.56 -3.58 15.83
N ALA A 443 -22.55 -4.46 15.82
CA ALA A 443 -21.38 -4.34 16.69
C ALA A 443 -20.64 -3.01 16.46
N ASN A 444 -20.38 -2.65 15.21
CA ASN A 444 -19.65 -1.42 14.90
C ASN A 444 -20.48 -0.15 15.18
N LEU A 445 -21.82 -0.18 15.03
CA LEU A 445 -22.69 0.91 15.48
C LEU A 445 -22.65 1.10 17.02
N ILE A 446 -22.71 0.02 17.80
CA ILE A 446 -22.56 0.09 19.27
C ILE A 446 -21.19 0.66 19.66
N ILE A 447 -20.13 0.30 18.94
CA ILE A 447 -18.78 0.85 19.16
C ILE A 447 -18.76 2.36 18.88
N LEU A 448 -19.42 2.83 17.82
CA LEU A 448 -19.50 4.25 17.48
C LEU A 448 -20.28 5.06 18.51
N ASP A 449 -21.44 4.55 18.97
CA ASP A 449 -22.22 5.16 20.06
C ASP A 449 -21.37 5.26 21.34
N MET A 450 -20.59 4.23 21.66
CA MET A 450 -19.68 4.26 22.80
C MET A 450 -18.55 5.28 22.65
N GLN A 451 -17.97 5.40 21.45
CA GLN A 451 -16.98 6.44 21.16
C GLN A 451 -17.57 7.84 21.26
N GLU A 452 -18.79 8.06 20.76
CA GLU A 452 -19.45 9.37 20.90
C GLU A 452 -19.71 9.71 22.37
N ASN A 453 -20.17 8.77 23.19
CA ASN A 453 -20.31 9.00 24.64
C ASN A 453 -18.96 9.33 25.32
N ILE A 454 -17.84 8.70 24.91
CA ILE A 454 -16.49 9.03 25.38
C ILE A 454 -16.10 10.45 24.95
N ILE A 455 -16.35 10.83 23.69
CA ILE A 455 -16.05 12.18 23.17
C ILE A 455 -16.86 13.24 23.93
N GLN A 456 -18.15 13.02 24.16
CA GLN A 456 -19.02 13.96 24.88
C GLN A 456 -18.62 14.11 26.36
N ALA A 457 -18.24 13.02 27.04
CA ALA A 457 -17.69 13.08 28.40
C ALA A 457 -16.33 13.80 28.44
N THR A 458 -15.46 13.54 27.45
CA THR A 458 -14.15 14.21 27.34
C THR A 458 -14.31 15.70 27.07
N LEU A 459 -15.34 16.14 26.35
CA LEU A 459 -15.64 17.58 26.17
C LEU A 459 -16.05 18.29 27.47
N ALA A 460 -16.45 17.56 28.51
CA ALA A 460 -16.78 18.10 29.84
C ALA A 460 -15.59 18.11 30.82
N MET A 461 -14.44 17.54 30.44
CA MET A 461 -13.22 17.46 31.25
C MET A 461 -12.06 18.09 30.47
N ASP A 462 -11.30 19.03 31.04
CA ASP A 462 -10.23 19.75 30.31
C ASP A 462 -9.00 18.88 29.90
N CYS A 463 -9.10 17.55 29.95
CA CYS A 463 -8.04 16.59 29.64
C CYS A 463 -8.07 16.13 28.17
N LYS A 464 -7.64 16.99 27.24
CA LYS A 464 -7.89 16.83 25.79
C LYS A 464 -6.95 15.88 25.02
N VAL A 465 -5.68 15.76 25.43
CA VAL A 465 -4.59 15.22 24.59
C VAL A 465 -4.63 13.69 24.44
N ASN A 466 -4.51 12.92 25.52
CA ASN A 466 -4.23 11.47 25.44
C ASN A 466 -5.40 10.54 25.04
N ILE A 467 -6.61 11.06 24.81
CA ILE A 467 -7.81 10.24 24.51
C ILE A 467 -8.18 10.33 23.03
N PHE A 468 -7.90 11.47 22.38
CA PHE A 468 -8.25 11.72 20.98
C PHE A 468 -7.58 10.72 20.01
N GLY A 469 -6.27 10.52 20.14
CA GLY A 469 -5.53 9.52 19.35
C GLY A 469 -6.08 8.10 19.49
N GLY A 470 -6.48 7.70 20.71
CA GLY A 470 -7.11 6.41 20.96
C GLY A 470 -8.48 6.25 20.27
N VAL A 471 -9.32 7.29 20.29
CA VAL A 471 -10.60 7.31 19.57
C VAL A 471 -10.37 7.21 18.06
N LEU A 472 -9.44 8.01 17.54
CA LEU A 472 -9.13 8.07 16.12
C LEU A 472 -8.56 6.74 15.60
N LYS A 473 -7.66 6.11 16.35
CA LYS A 473 -7.09 4.78 16.06
C LYS A 473 -8.15 3.68 15.94
N VAL A 474 -9.18 3.70 16.80
CA VAL A 474 -10.32 2.76 16.69
C VAL A 474 -11.17 3.04 15.45
N LEU A 475 -11.42 4.31 15.11
CA LEU A 475 -12.15 4.68 13.88
C LEU A 475 -11.38 4.26 12.62
N ILE A 476 -10.07 4.52 12.56
CA ILE A 476 -9.19 4.12 11.44
C ILE A 476 -9.11 2.58 11.33
N ASN A 477 -9.08 1.85 12.45
CA ASN A 477 -9.18 0.40 12.45
C ASN A 477 -10.53 -0.05 11.85
N SER A 478 -11.64 0.58 12.24
CA SER A 478 -12.97 0.26 11.68
C SER A 478 -13.04 0.43 10.16
N LEU A 479 -12.44 1.50 9.62
CA LEU A 479 -12.35 1.79 8.18
C LEU A 479 -11.42 0.85 7.42
N SER A 480 -10.60 0.06 8.12
CA SER A 480 -9.65 -0.89 7.53
C SER A 480 -10.29 -2.24 7.17
N TYR A 481 -11.50 -2.51 7.65
CA TYR A 481 -12.24 -3.75 7.41
C TYR A 481 -13.41 -3.53 6.43
N ASP A 482 -13.98 -4.63 5.92
CA ASP A 482 -15.17 -4.61 5.06
C ASP A 482 -16.43 -4.26 5.89
N GLN A 483 -16.77 -2.97 5.92
CA GLN A 483 -17.90 -2.42 6.66
C GLN A 483 -19.17 -2.26 5.82
N SER A 484 -20.32 -2.21 6.51
CA SER A 484 -21.60 -1.88 5.87
C SER A 484 -21.73 -0.39 5.55
N THR A 485 -22.56 -0.09 4.54
CA THR A 485 -22.79 1.28 4.08
C THR A 485 -23.42 2.16 5.15
N THR A 486 -24.32 1.62 5.97
CA THR A 486 -24.95 2.33 7.10
C THR A 486 -23.91 2.75 8.13
N TYR A 487 -23.06 1.82 8.59
CA TYR A 487 -21.97 2.14 9.51
C TYR A 487 -21.04 3.21 8.94
N LEU A 488 -20.60 3.06 7.68
CA LEU A 488 -19.71 4.02 7.03
C LEU A 488 -20.32 5.43 6.94
N THR A 489 -21.63 5.57 6.67
CA THR A 489 -22.26 6.90 6.66
C THR A 489 -22.22 7.61 8.01
N HIS A 490 -22.36 6.88 9.12
CA HIS A 490 -22.25 7.44 10.46
C HIS A 490 -20.78 7.69 10.85
N CYS A 491 -19.88 6.74 10.58
CA CYS A 491 -18.44 6.88 10.85
C CYS A 491 -17.83 8.10 10.14
N PHE A 492 -18.14 8.35 8.87
CA PHE A 492 -17.71 9.57 8.16
C PHE A 492 -18.38 10.86 8.66
N ALA A 493 -19.56 10.79 9.28
CA ALA A 493 -20.16 11.96 9.96
C ALA A 493 -19.41 12.28 11.26
N THR A 494 -19.14 11.27 12.10
CA THR A 494 -18.36 11.40 13.34
C THR A 494 -16.94 11.89 13.06
N LEU A 495 -16.25 11.37 12.03
CA LEU A 495 -14.91 11.82 11.63
C LEU A 495 -14.90 13.30 11.22
N ARG A 496 -15.87 13.78 10.44
CA ARG A 496 -15.97 15.21 10.10
C ARG A 496 -16.25 16.08 11.32
N ALA A 497 -17.11 15.63 12.23
CA ALA A 497 -17.37 16.34 13.49
C ALA A 497 -16.13 16.39 14.40
N LEU A 498 -15.28 15.35 14.37
CA LEU A 498 -14.00 15.32 15.09
C LEU A 498 -12.97 16.26 14.46
N ILE A 499 -12.81 16.26 13.13
CA ILE A 499 -11.89 17.17 12.43
C ILE A 499 -12.23 18.64 12.75
N VAL A 500 -13.51 19.01 12.76
CA VAL A 500 -13.94 20.39 13.07
C VAL A 500 -13.72 20.77 14.55
N LYS A 501 -13.75 19.81 15.48
CA LYS A 501 -13.62 20.06 16.93
C LYS A 501 -12.19 19.94 17.48
N PHE A 502 -11.35 19.11 16.86
CA PHE A 502 -10.03 18.72 17.36
C PHE A 502 -8.95 18.75 16.25
N GLY A 503 -9.20 19.47 15.15
CA GLY A 503 -8.32 19.47 13.98
C GLY A 503 -6.90 19.97 14.27
N GLU A 504 -6.72 20.90 15.21
CA GLU A 504 -5.40 21.38 15.65
C GLU A 504 -4.55 20.22 16.22
N LEU A 505 -5.10 19.46 17.19
CA LEU A 505 -4.43 18.28 17.77
C LEU A 505 -4.17 17.18 16.72
N LEU A 506 -5.05 17.02 15.73
CA LEU A 506 -4.87 16.06 14.63
C LEU A 506 -3.64 16.35 13.75
N PHE A 507 -3.33 17.63 13.51
CA PHE A 507 -2.22 18.04 12.66
C PHE A 507 -0.91 18.27 13.43
N GLU A 508 -0.97 18.60 14.72
CA GLU A 508 0.21 18.85 15.56
C GLU A 508 0.71 17.60 16.30
N GLU A 509 -0.17 16.83 16.95
CA GLU A 509 0.23 15.73 17.86
C GLU A 509 0.10 14.33 17.22
N GLU A 510 -0.94 14.08 16.41
CA GLU A 510 -1.33 12.74 15.93
C GLU A 510 -1.02 12.50 14.44
N VAL A 511 0.19 12.85 14.02
CA VAL A 511 0.69 12.82 12.63
C VAL A 511 0.51 11.45 11.95
N GLU A 512 0.88 10.35 12.61
CA GLU A 512 0.74 8.99 12.08
C GLU A 512 -0.73 8.61 11.84
N GLN A 513 -1.64 9.06 12.72
CA GLN A 513 -3.06 8.78 12.56
C GLN A 513 -3.70 9.65 11.47
N CYS A 514 -3.26 10.90 11.30
CA CYS A 514 -3.62 11.70 10.13
C CYS A 514 -3.15 11.02 8.82
N ALA A 515 -1.97 10.39 8.86
CA ALA A 515 -1.41 9.65 7.73
C ALA A 515 -2.25 8.43 7.34
N ASP A 516 -2.59 7.58 8.31
CA ASP A 516 -3.48 6.44 8.09
C ASP A 516 -4.90 6.88 7.68
N LEU A 517 -5.44 7.94 8.29
CA LEU A 517 -6.77 8.47 7.95
C LEU A 517 -6.85 8.86 6.47
N CYS A 518 -5.88 9.63 5.97
CA CYS A 518 -5.81 9.98 4.55
C CYS A 518 -5.78 8.73 3.66
N GLN A 519 -5.03 7.69 4.05
CA GLN A 519 -4.93 6.45 3.30
C GLN A 519 -6.27 5.70 3.25
N LYS A 520 -6.97 5.57 4.38
CA LYS A 520 -8.27 4.87 4.43
C LYS A 520 -9.37 5.65 3.72
N VAL A 521 -9.43 6.97 3.90
CA VAL A 521 -10.40 7.83 3.19
C VAL A 521 -10.20 7.74 1.67
N LEU A 522 -8.95 7.78 1.19
CA LEU A 522 -8.64 7.64 -0.24
C LEU A 522 -8.99 6.24 -0.78
N GLN A 523 -8.77 5.18 0.01
CA GLN A 523 -9.22 3.83 -0.34
C GLN A 523 -10.74 3.78 -0.54
N HIS A 524 -11.53 4.37 0.37
CA HIS A 524 -13.00 4.45 0.24
C HIS A 524 -13.46 5.35 -0.92
N CYS A 525 -12.68 6.35 -1.33
CA CYS A 525 -12.92 7.11 -2.56
C CYS A 525 -12.84 6.27 -3.84
N SER A 526 -12.21 5.08 -3.81
CA SER A 526 -12.15 4.12 -4.93
C SER A 526 -13.23 3.04 -4.89
N SER A 527 -14.12 3.06 -3.90
CA SER A 527 -15.23 2.09 -3.75
C SER A 527 -16.18 2.12 -4.95
N SER A 528 -16.79 0.98 -5.30
CA SER A 528 -17.85 0.93 -6.31
C SER A 528 -19.18 1.51 -5.84
N ILE A 529 -19.36 1.71 -4.52
CA ILE A 529 -20.61 2.17 -3.91
C ILE A 529 -20.65 3.70 -3.86
N ASP A 530 -21.65 4.28 -4.53
CA ASP A 530 -21.76 5.73 -4.70
C ASP A 530 -21.89 6.51 -3.39
N THR A 531 -22.78 6.07 -2.49
CA THR A 531 -22.98 6.71 -1.17
C THR A 531 -21.69 6.74 -0.35
N THR A 532 -20.90 5.67 -0.38
CA THR A 532 -19.62 5.59 0.33
C THR A 532 -18.58 6.55 -0.27
N ARG A 533 -18.47 6.59 -1.61
CA ARG A 533 -17.55 7.54 -2.27
C ARG A 533 -17.88 8.98 -1.91
N VAL A 534 -19.16 9.38 -1.96
CA VAL A 534 -19.60 10.76 -1.68
C VAL A 534 -19.24 11.19 -0.25
N GLN A 535 -19.45 10.32 0.76
CA GLN A 535 -19.06 10.62 2.14
C GLN A 535 -17.55 10.68 2.34
N ALA A 536 -16.78 9.79 1.66
CA ALA A 536 -15.33 9.82 1.70
C ALA A 536 -14.77 11.10 1.03
N CYS A 537 -15.32 11.51 -0.13
CA CYS A 537 -14.96 12.75 -0.81
C CYS A 537 -15.21 13.98 0.06
N ALA A 538 -16.37 14.05 0.71
CA ALA A 538 -16.69 15.14 1.62
C ALA A 538 -15.71 15.17 2.82
N THR A 539 -15.37 14.01 3.38
CA THR A 539 -14.42 13.92 4.50
C THR A 539 -13.01 14.36 4.08
N LEU A 540 -12.54 13.98 2.89
CA LEU A 540 -11.25 14.41 2.36
C LEU A 540 -11.22 15.92 2.06
N TYR A 541 -12.31 16.46 1.51
CA TYR A 541 -12.46 17.90 1.30
C TYR A 541 -12.41 18.69 2.62
N PHE A 542 -13.13 18.24 3.66
CA PHE A 542 -13.09 18.89 4.98
C PHE A 542 -11.69 18.83 5.62
N LEU A 543 -10.96 17.72 5.46
CA LEU A 543 -9.59 17.58 5.96
C LEU A 543 -8.64 18.57 5.26
N MET A 544 -8.76 18.74 3.94
CA MET A 544 -8.04 19.75 3.15
C MET A 544 -8.41 21.18 3.54
N ARG A 545 -9.71 21.48 3.69
CA ARG A 545 -10.20 22.83 4.03
C ARG A 545 -9.73 23.27 5.43
N TYR A 546 -9.76 22.36 6.41
CA TYR A 546 -9.33 22.67 7.78
C TYR A 546 -7.81 22.88 7.87
N SER A 547 -7.00 22.03 7.21
CA SER A 547 -5.53 22.18 7.24
C SER A 547 -5.04 23.47 6.58
N PHE A 548 -5.75 23.97 5.57
CA PHE A 548 -5.50 25.30 4.99
C PHE A 548 -5.86 26.43 5.97
N SER A 549 -6.98 26.30 6.71
CA SER A 549 -7.55 27.40 7.49
C SER A 549 -6.90 27.60 8.88
N SER A 550 -6.48 26.54 9.56
CA SER A 550 -6.02 26.64 10.96
C SER A 550 -4.50 26.73 11.14
N SER A 551 -3.68 26.10 10.28
CA SER A 551 -2.24 25.94 10.58
C SER A 551 -1.29 26.09 9.39
N SER A 552 -1.77 26.40 8.17
CA SER A 552 -0.95 26.39 6.94
C SER A 552 -0.34 25.02 6.58
N ASN A 553 -0.70 23.94 7.27
CA ASN A 553 -0.19 22.58 7.05
C ASN A 553 -0.81 21.88 5.81
N PHE A 554 -1.34 22.64 4.85
CA PHE A 554 -1.89 22.09 3.62
C PHE A 554 -0.84 21.31 2.82
N ALA A 555 0.44 21.73 2.84
CA ALA A 555 1.54 21.03 2.19
C ALA A 555 1.74 19.60 2.76
N ARG A 556 1.61 19.43 4.08
CA ARG A 556 1.68 18.14 4.77
C ARG A 556 0.55 17.21 4.34
N VAL A 557 -0.69 17.72 4.25
CA VAL A 557 -1.84 16.98 3.71
C VAL A 557 -1.67 16.65 2.22
N LYS A 558 -1.17 17.59 1.40
CA LYS A 558 -0.85 17.41 -0.02
C LYS A 558 0.13 16.25 -0.22
N MET A 559 1.22 16.22 0.57
CA MET A 559 2.17 15.11 0.60
C MET A 559 1.49 13.80 1.03
N GLN A 560 0.73 13.81 2.13
CA GLN A 560 0.18 12.60 2.71
C GLN A 560 -0.90 11.93 1.86
N VAL A 561 -1.74 12.70 1.17
CA VAL A 561 -2.69 12.17 0.18
C VAL A 561 -1.94 11.58 -1.03
N THR A 562 -0.82 12.19 -1.42
CA THR A 562 0.02 11.71 -2.53
C THR A 562 0.75 10.40 -2.15
N MET A 563 1.30 10.30 -0.94
CA MET A 563 1.84 9.06 -0.34
C MET A 563 0.79 7.95 -0.27
N SER A 564 -0.42 8.30 0.16
CA SER A 564 -1.56 7.40 0.26
C SER A 564 -1.94 6.81 -1.11
N LEU A 565 -1.92 7.62 -2.17
CA LEU A 565 -2.16 7.15 -3.53
C LEU A 565 -1.08 6.16 -3.99
N ALA A 566 0.20 6.45 -3.72
CA ALA A 566 1.30 5.56 -4.06
C ALA A 566 1.16 4.17 -3.41
N SER A 567 0.84 4.16 -2.10
CA SER A 567 0.58 2.95 -1.31
C SER A 567 -0.60 2.14 -1.87
N LEU A 568 -1.70 2.81 -2.24
CA LEU A 568 -2.91 2.18 -2.77
C LEU A 568 -2.64 1.53 -4.15
N VAL A 569 -2.07 2.28 -5.09
CA VAL A 569 -1.82 1.79 -6.46
C VAL A 569 -0.72 0.71 -6.52
N GLY A 570 0.20 0.70 -5.54
CA GLY A 570 1.23 -0.33 -5.39
C GLY A 570 0.76 -1.65 -4.78
N LYS A 571 -0.26 -1.64 -3.91
CA LYS A 571 -0.70 -2.83 -3.15
C LYS A 571 -1.84 -3.63 -3.80
N THR A 572 -2.74 -3.00 -4.54
CA THR A 572 -3.92 -3.68 -5.11
C THR A 572 -3.81 -3.96 -6.61
N SER A 573 -3.97 -5.24 -6.97
CA SER A 573 -4.03 -5.73 -8.36
C SER A 573 -5.28 -5.25 -9.10
N GLU A 574 -6.43 -5.34 -8.42
CA GLU A 574 -7.78 -5.00 -8.92
C GLU A 574 -8.20 -3.62 -8.40
N PHE A 575 -7.54 -2.57 -8.88
CA PHE A 575 -7.84 -1.19 -8.50
C PHE A 575 -8.80 -0.52 -9.50
N ASN A 576 -9.96 -0.04 -9.05
CA ASN A 576 -10.99 0.56 -9.90
C ASN A 576 -10.72 2.06 -10.15
N GLU A 577 -9.87 2.34 -11.12
CA GLU A 577 -9.43 3.68 -11.52
C GLU A 577 -10.56 4.66 -11.81
N GLU A 578 -11.63 4.21 -12.49
CA GLU A 578 -12.72 5.07 -12.91
C GLU A 578 -13.49 5.69 -11.72
N TYR A 579 -13.71 4.91 -10.66
CA TYR A 579 -14.40 5.40 -9.46
C TYR A 579 -13.57 6.45 -8.73
N LEU A 580 -12.25 6.25 -8.61
CA LEU A 580 -11.39 7.27 -8.01
C LEU A 580 -11.39 8.57 -8.84
N ARG A 581 -11.28 8.49 -10.17
CA ARG A 581 -11.37 9.70 -11.03
C ARG A 581 -12.69 10.45 -10.84
N ARG A 582 -13.83 9.75 -10.73
CA ARG A 582 -15.13 10.37 -10.44
C ARG A 582 -15.15 11.05 -9.07
N SER A 583 -14.57 10.42 -8.06
CA SER A 583 -14.40 10.96 -6.71
C SER A 583 -13.53 12.23 -6.69
N LEU A 584 -12.39 12.25 -7.37
CA LEU A 584 -11.52 13.44 -7.47
C LEU A 584 -12.25 14.62 -8.14
N ARG A 585 -13.08 14.37 -9.17
CA ARG A 585 -13.95 15.41 -9.77
C ARG A 585 -15.03 15.94 -8.83
N THR A 586 -15.54 15.08 -7.93
CA THR A 586 -16.52 15.50 -6.92
C THR A 586 -15.87 16.44 -5.89
N ILE A 587 -14.60 16.21 -5.54
CA ILE A 587 -13.84 17.08 -4.63
C ILE A 587 -13.52 18.44 -5.29
N LEU A 588 -13.21 18.46 -6.60
CA LEU A 588 -13.08 19.72 -7.36
C LEU A 588 -14.38 20.54 -7.29
N ALA A 589 -15.53 19.91 -7.55
CA ALA A 589 -16.83 20.57 -7.46
C ALA A 589 -17.09 21.16 -6.06
N TYR A 590 -16.74 20.45 -4.98
CA TYR A 590 -16.84 21.00 -3.62
C TYR A 590 -15.94 22.22 -3.40
N ALA A 591 -14.73 22.26 -3.97
CA ALA A 591 -13.84 23.42 -3.88
C ALA A 591 -14.33 24.62 -4.72
N GLU A 592 -14.99 24.35 -5.86
CA GLU A 592 -15.59 25.37 -6.73
C GLU A 592 -16.90 25.94 -6.13
N GLU A 593 -17.72 25.13 -5.45
CA GLU A 593 -18.99 25.56 -4.86
C GLU A 593 -18.84 26.32 -3.52
N ASP A 594 -17.69 26.24 -2.86
CA ASP A 594 -17.45 26.79 -1.52
C ASP A 594 -17.15 28.31 -1.52
N LEU A 595 -18.21 29.10 -1.47
CA LEU A 595 -18.18 30.58 -1.50
C LEU A 595 -17.24 31.23 -0.45
N GLU A 596 -17.01 30.59 0.69
CA GLU A 596 -16.12 31.14 1.75
C GLU A 596 -14.63 30.98 1.38
N MET A 597 -14.29 29.95 0.59
CA MET A 597 -12.91 29.63 0.21
C MET A 597 -12.53 30.21 -1.16
N GLN A 598 -13.50 30.58 -2.01
CA GLN A 598 -13.28 31.12 -3.36
C GLN A 598 -12.37 32.38 -3.40
N SER A 599 -12.32 33.18 -2.34
CA SER A 599 -11.44 34.36 -2.26
C SER A 599 -9.99 34.06 -1.85
N THR A 600 -9.62 32.78 -1.68
CA THR A 600 -8.30 32.33 -1.23
C THR A 600 -7.57 31.53 -2.31
N LEU A 601 -6.29 31.20 -2.08
CA LEU A 601 -5.52 30.33 -2.97
C LEU A 601 -5.91 28.84 -2.89
N PHE A 602 -6.78 28.46 -1.94
CA PHE A 602 -7.13 27.07 -1.66
C PHE A 602 -7.71 26.31 -2.88
N PRO A 603 -8.68 26.84 -3.65
CA PRO A 603 -9.24 26.09 -4.79
C PRO A 603 -8.19 25.76 -5.84
N GLY A 604 -7.26 26.69 -6.13
CA GLY A 604 -6.16 26.46 -7.08
C GLY A 604 -5.13 25.44 -6.57
N GLN A 605 -4.81 25.44 -5.29
CA GLN A 605 -3.92 24.42 -4.69
C GLN A 605 -4.57 23.02 -4.66
N VAL A 606 -5.88 22.95 -4.45
CA VAL A 606 -6.68 21.71 -4.55
C VAL A 606 -6.76 21.23 -6.01
N GLU A 607 -6.96 22.14 -6.98
CA GLU A 607 -6.93 21.81 -8.40
C GLU A 607 -5.58 21.22 -8.82
N GLU A 608 -4.47 21.86 -8.45
CA GLU A 608 -3.11 21.40 -8.76
C GLU A 608 -2.83 20.01 -8.16
N LEU A 609 -3.20 19.78 -6.90
CA LEU A 609 -3.09 18.47 -6.25
C LEU A 609 -3.92 17.41 -6.98
N LEU A 610 -5.20 17.67 -7.24
CA LEU A 610 -6.10 16.71 -7.88
C LEU A 610 -5.70 16.46 -9.35
N HIS A 611 -5.14 17.44 -10.04
CA HIS A 611 -4.53 17.26 -11.36
C HIS A 611 -3.32 16.32 -11.28
N ASN A 612 -2.39 16.58 -10.36
CA ASN A 612 -1.20 15.74 -10.15
C ASN A 612 -1.59 14.27 -9.82
N LEU A 613 -2.53 14.06 -8.89
CA LEU A 613 -3.03 12.73 -8.55
C LEU A 613 -3.67 12.01 -9.76
N ASN A 614 -4.43 12.73 -10.60
CA ASN A 614 -4.98 12.16 -11.84
C ASN A 614 -3.89 11.78 -12.86
N CYS A 615 -2.83 12.58 -12.97
CA CYS A 615 -1.66 12.30 -13.82
C CYS A 615 -0.89 11.07 -13.34
N ILE A 616 -0.55 11.00 -12.04
CA ILE A 616 0.09 9.83 -11.41
C ILE A 616 -0.74 8.56 -11.66
N LEU A 617 -2.07 8.66 -11.49
CA LEU A 617 -2.99 7.54 -11.68
C LEU A 617 -2.99 7.03 -13.12
N SER A 618 -3.22 7.95 -14.08
CA SER A 618 -3.17 7.68 -15.53
C SER A 618 -1.85 7.03 -15.92
N ASP A 619 -0.74 7.60 -15.49
CA ASP A 619 0.58 7.14 -15.93
C ASP A 619 0.97 5.83 -15.27
N THR A 620 0.48 5.54 -14.06
CA THR A 620 0.68 4.23 -13.42
C THR A 620 -0.16 3.13 -14.09
N VAL A 621 -1.36 3.43 -14.60
CA VAL A 621 -2.13 2.47 -15.41
C VAL A 621 -1.50 2.27 -16.79
N LYS A 622 -1.06 3.34 -17.46
CA LYS A 622 -0.26 3.24 -18.69
C LYS A 622 1.04 2.46 -18.48
N MET A 623 1.70 2.59 -17.32
CA MET A 623 2.91 1.82 -16.99
C MET A 623 2.64 0.30 -16.92
N ARG A 624 1.43 -0.13 -16.59
CA ARG A 624 1.02 -1.55 -16.64
C ARG A 624 0.77 -2.02 -18.08
N GLN A 625 0.33 -1.14 -18.97
CA GLN A 625 0.05 -1.43 -20.38
C GLN A 625 1.34 -1.47 -21.23
N PHE A 626 2.25 -0.50 -21.02
CA PHE A 626 3.49 -0.35 -21.79
C PHE A 626 4.71 -0.96 -21.09
N GLN A 627 4.56 -2.14 -20.45
CA GLN A 627 5.72 -2.82 -19.84
C GLN A 627 6.74 -3.32 -20.87
N GLU A 628 6.29 -3.59 -22.10
CA GLU A 628 7.12 -4.12 -23.19
C GLU A 628 7.91 -3.01 -23.94
N ASP A 629 7.41 -1.76 -23.98
CA ASP A 629 8.12 -0.63 -24.59
C ASP A 629 9.18 -0.09 -23.61
N PRO A 630 10.48 -0.30 -23.86
CA PRO A 630 11.51 0.02 -22.89
C PRO A 630 11.74 1.53 -22.75
N GLU A 631 11.39 2.36 -23.73
CA GLU A 631 11.57 3.80 -23.72
C GLU A 631 10.33 4.49 -23.10
N MET A 632 9.12 4.10 -23.50
CA MET A 632 7.87 4.58 -22.91
C MET A 632 7.76 4.23 -21.42
N LEU A 633 8.22 3.04 -21.02
CA LEU A 633 8.30 2.66 -19.61
C LEU A 633 9.18 3.64 -18.81
N MET A 634 10.29 4.13 -19.35
CA MET A 634 11.14 5.10 -18.66
C MET A 634 10.51 6.51 -18.63
N ASP A 635 9.82 6.91 -19.70
CA ASP A 635 9.07 8.18 -19.72
C ASP A 635 7.94 8.19 -18.69
N LEU A 636 7.19 7.09 -18.58
CA LEU A 636 6.11 6.93 -17.59
C LEU A 636 6.68 6.91 -16.16
N MET A 637 7.78 6.18 -15.92
CA MET A 637 8.46 6.21 -14.62
C MET A 637 8.94 7.61 -14.25
N TYR A 638 9.52 8.37 -15.19
CA TYR A 638 9.93 9.75 -14.96
C TYR A 638 8.73 10.66 -14.65
N ARG A 639 7.61 10.53 -15.39
CA ARG A 639 6.38 11.30 -15.14
C ARG A 639 5.79 11.01 -13.75
N ILE A 640 5.70 9.73 -13.37
CA ILE A 640 5.26 9.31 -12.04
C ILE A 640 6.22 9.85 -10.96
N ALA A 641 7.53 9.70 -11.15
CA ALA A 641 8.55 10.25 -10.25
C ALA A 641 8.47 11.78 -10.14
N LYS A 642 8.04 12.48 -11.19
CA LYS A 642 7.85 13.93 -11.19
C LYS A 642 6.58 14.33 -10.44
N GLY A 643 5.50 13.56 -10.56
CA GLY A 643 4.32 13.75 -9.72
C GLY A 643 4.61 13.64 -8.21
N TYR A 644 5.61 12.84 -7.84
CA TYR A 644 6.11 12.73 -6.46
C TYR A 644 7.13 13.80 -6.05
N GLN A 645 7.29 14.92 -6.79
CA GLN A 645 8.19 16.02 -6.37
C GLN A 645 7.86 16.59 -4.98
N THR A 646 6.60 16.53 -4.53
CA THR A 646 6.19 16.93 -3.16
C THR A 646 6.47 15.88 -2.09
N SER A 647 7.19 14.79 -2.41
CA SER A 647 7.58 13.74 -1.46
C SER A 647 8.99 13.22 -1.81
N PRO A 648 10.05 13.74 -1.15
CA PRO A 648 11.43 13.42 -1.52
C PRO A 648 11.78 11.93 -1.33
N ASP A 649 11.23 11.26 -0.31
CA ASP A 649 11.40 9.81 -0.09
C ASP A 649 10.88 8.98 -1.28
N LEU A 650 9.70 9.31 -1.83
CA LEU A 650 9.19 8.64 -3.04
C LEU A 650 9.98 9.03 -4.30
N ARG A 651 10.28 10.32 -4.49
CA ARG A 651 11.10 10.80 -5.62
C ARG A 651 12.43 10.04 -5.70
N LEU A 652 13.14 9.92 -4.57
CA LEU A 652 14.38 9.17 -4.44
C LEU A 652 14.19 7.68 -4.77
N THR A 653 13.15 7.06 -4.22
CA THR A 653 12.83 5.64 -4.48
C THR A 653 12.58 5.38 -5.98
N TRP A 654 11.87 6.28 -6.67
CA TRP A 654 11.67 6.16 -8.11
C TRP A 654 12.96 6.38 -8.92
N LEU A 655 13.79 7.36 -8.57
CA LEU A 655 15.08 7.59 -9.24
C LEU A 655 16.03 6.38 -9.08
N GLN A 656 16.07 5.76 -7.90
CA GLN A 656 16.81 4.51 -7.67
C GLN A 656 16.25 3.35 -8.53
N ASN A 657 14.92 3.15 -8.54
CA ASN A 657 14.28 2.14 -9.38
C ASN A 657 14.55 2.36 -10.89
N MET A 658 14.63 3.61 -11.34
CA MET A 658 15.04 3.95 -12.71
C MET A 658 16.50 3.60 -12.96
N ALA A 659 17.41 3.93 -12.04
CA ALA A 659 18.84 3.59 -12.12
C ALA A 659 19.05 2.07 -12.22
N GLU A 660 18.31 1.28 -11.43
CA GLU A 660 18.34 -0.18 -11.52
C GLU A 660 17.89 -0.70 -12.89
N LYS A 661 16.79 -0.19 -13.44
CA LYS A 661 16.30 -0.60 -14.76
C LYS A 661 17.29 -0.23 -15.87
N HIS A 662 17.92 0.94 -15.81
CA HIS A 662 18.99 1.32 -16.73
C HIS A 662 20.22 0.43 -16.59
N THR A 663 20.62 0.07 -15.36
CA THR A 663 21.73 -0.86 -15.09
C THR A 663 21.45 -2.25 -15.67
N LYS A 664 20.22 -2.78 -15.49
CA LYS A 664 19.77 -4.04 -16.10
C LYS A 664 19.81 -3.99 -17.64
N LYS A 665 19.54 -2.83 -18.25
CA LYS A 665 19.66 -2.56 -19.70
C LYS A 665 21.09 -2.20 -20.17
N LYS A 666 22.09 -2.17 -19.28
CA LYS A 666 23.48 -1.72 -19.54
C LYS A 666 23.60 -0.25 -19.99
N CYS A 667 22.60 0.58 -19.72
CA CYS A 667 22.62 2.03 -19.92
C CYS A 667 23.30 2.71 -18.72
N TYR A 668 24.59 2.45 -18.51
CA TYR A 668 25.31 2.87 -17.31
C TYR A 668 25.37 4.40 -17.14
N THR A 669 25.41 5.15 -18.24
CA THR A 669 25.44 6.62 -18.18
C THR A 669 24.15 7.21 -17.65
N GLU A 670 23.00 6.71 -18.08
CA GLU A 670 21.67 7.12 -17.65
C GLU A 670 21.43 6.68 -16.20
N ALA A 671 21.86 5.46 -15.85
CA ALA A 671 21.81 4.98 -14.46
C ALA A 671 22.61 5.88 -13.50
N ALA A 672 23.82 6.31 -13.90
CA ALA A 672 24.62 7.25 -13.13
C ALA A 672 23.90 8.60 -12.98
N MET A 673 23.30 9.13 -14.06
CA MET A 673 22.51 10.37 -14.01
C MET A 673 21.32 10.28 -13.05
N CYS A 674 20.58 9.16 -13.03
CA CYS A 674 19.51 8.93 -12.05
C CYS A 674 20.02 9.06 -10.60
N LEU A 675 21.20 8.50 -10.30
CA LEU A 675 21.80 8.58 -8.96
C LEU A 675 22.34 9.97 -8.63
N ILE A 676 22.82 10.74 -9.62
CA ILE A 676 23.22 12.13 -9.43
C ILE A 676 22.02 13.01 -9.09
N HIS A 677 20.89 12.82 -9.75
CA HIS A 677 19.64 13.51 -9.38
C HIS A 677 19.17 13.09 -7.97
N ALA A 678 19.24 11.80 -7.62
CA ALA A 678 18.91 11.36 -6.26
C ALA A 678 19.86 11.94 -5.19
N ALA A 679 21.16 12.03 -5.48
CA ALA A 679 22.15 12.64 -4.59
C ALA A 679 21.93 14.16 -4.44
N ALA A 680 21.54 14.85 -5.51
CA ALA A 680 21.22 16.27 -5.47
C ALA A 680 19.95 16.58 -4.66
N LEU A 681 18.92 15.74 -4.75
CA LEU A 681 17.72 15.83 -3.91
C LEU A 681 18.06 15.65 -2.41
N VAL A 682 18.93 14.68 -2.08
CA VAL A 682 19.42 14.49 -0.71
C VAL A 682 20.27 15.67 -0.25
N ALA A 683 21.12 16.22 -1.12
CA ALA A 683 21.92 17.40 -0.84
C ALA A 683 21.07 18.64 -0.56
N GLU A 684 20.03 18.89 -1.37
CA GLU A 684 19.07 19.98 -1.15
C GLU A 684 18.43 19.84 0.24
N TYR A 685 17.89 18.65 0.56
CA TYR A 685 17.29 18.38 1.86
C TYR A 685 18.25 18.57 3.04
N LEU A 686 19.47 18.03 2.96
CA LEU A 686 20.47 18.19 4.02
C LEU A 686 20.86 19.66 4.22
N SER A 687 20.97 20.44 3.13
CA SER A 687 21.27 21.88 3.21
C SER A 687 20.15 22.74 3.79
N MET A 688 18.90 22.25 3.84
CA MET A 688 17.80 22.91 4.55
C MET A 688 17.82 22.64 6.06
N LEU A 689 18.39 21.51 6.50
CA LEU A 689 18.51 21.16 7.92
C LEU A 689 19.71 21.85 8.58
N GLU A 690 20.89 21.74 7.95
CA GLU A 690 22.15 22.19 8.54
C GLU A 690 23.02 22.89 7.48
N ASP A 691 23.26 24.20 7.65
CA ASP A 691 24.24 24.93 6.83
C ASP A 691 25.66 24.59 7.30
N HIS A 692 26.29 23.65 6.59
CA HIS A 692 27.63 23.16 6.86
C HIS A 692 28.53 23.37 5.65
N SER A 693 29.62 24.13 5.83
CA SER A 693 30.52 24.56 4.74
C SER A 693 31.27 23.43 4.00
N TYR A 694 31.18 22.19 4.48
CA TYR A 694 31.75 21.00 3.84
C TYR A 694 30.70 20.14 3.12
N LEU A 695 29.41 20.40 3.34
CA LEU A 695 28.31 19.78 2.60
C LEU A 695 28.09 20.53 1.28
N PRO A 696 27.54 19.87 0.25
CA PRO A 696 27.11 20.55 -0.97
C PRO A 696 26.03 21.59 -0.67
N VAL A 697 26.18 22.79 -1.27
CA VAL A 697 25.11 23.79 -1.36
C VAL A 697 24.07 23.27 -2.36
N GLY A 698 23.15 22.46 -1.86
CA GLY A 698 22.08 21.79 -2.59
C GLY A 698 22.46 21.16 -3.93
N SER A 699 21.49 21.16 -4.83
CA SER A 699 21.54 20.73 -6.22
C SER A 699 22.42 21.61 -7.11
N VAL A 700 22.63 22.89 -6.75
CA VAL A 700 23.50 23.83 -7.49
C VAL A 700 24.94 23.30 -7.56
N THR A 701 25.43 22.66 -6.50
CA THR A 701 26.77 22.04 -6.45
C THR A 701 26.98 21.01 -7.57
N PHE A 702 25.92 20.39 -8.07
CA PHE A 702 25.94 19.34 -9.10
C PHE A 702 25.85 19.89 -10.53
N GLN A 703 25.66 21.20 -10.72
CA GLN A 703 25.52 21.82 -12.04
C GLN A 703 26.74 21.56 -12.95
N ASN A 704 27.94 21.44 -12.37
CA ASN A 704 29.18 21.10 -13.08
C ASN A 704 29.16 19.68 -13.68
N ILE A 705 28.41 18.76 -13.06
CA ILE A 705 28.18 17.40 -13.58
C ILE A 705 27.08 17.46 -14.64
N SER A 706 25.94 18.09 -14.34
CA SER A 706 24.82 18.22 -15.27
C SER A 706 23.93 19.41 -14.92
N SER A 707 23.65 20.25 -15.92
CA SER A 707 22.69 21.36 -15.78
C SER A 707 21.25 20.91 -15.56
N ASN A 708 20.92 19.65 -15.85
CA ASN A 708 19.57 19.13 -15.67
C ASN A 708 19.22 18.92 -14.18
N VAL A 709 20.22 18.81 -13.31
CA VAL A 709 20.07 18.47 -11.89
C VAL A 709 19.33 19.56 -11.11
N LEU A 710 19.33 20.79 -11.62
CA LEU A 710 18.55 21.91 -11.09
C LEU A 710 17.02 21.64 -11.10
N GLU A 711 16.53 20.61 -11.80
CA GLU A 711 15.13 20.20 -11.71
C GLU A 711 14.74 19.60 -10.33
N GLU A 712 15.71 19.20 -9.52
CA GLU A 712 15.50 18.71 -8.14
C GLU A 712 15.50 19.86 -7.10
N SER A 713 15.90 21.08 -7.48
CA SER A 713 15.82 22.30 -6.63
C SER A 713 14.39 22.82 -6.45
N ALA A 714 13.41 22.21 -7.13
CA ALA A 714 12.02 22.67 -7.16
C ALA A 714 11.20 22.30 -5.90
N VAL A 715 11.84 22.18 -4.75
CA VAL A 715 11.15 22.03 -3.46
C VAL A 715 10.69 23.43 -3.05
N SER A 716 9.38 23.68 -3.09
CA SER A 716 8.82 24.97 -2.68
C SER A 716 8.98 25.20 -1.19
N ASP A 717 9.31 26.43 -0.79
CA ASP A 717 9.49 26.87 0.61
C ASP A 717 8.35 26.41 1.55
N ASP A 718 7.12 26.26 1.03
CA ASP A 718 5.93 25.81 1.77
C ASP A 718 5.93 24.31 2.20
N ILE A 719 6.87 23.47 1.71
CA ILE A 719 6.82 22.00 1.92
C ILE A 719 7.71 21.52 3.07
N LEU A 720 8.76 22.27 3.45
CA LEU A 720 9.74 21.85 4.45
C LEU A 720 10.09 22.99 5.42
N SER A 721 9.26 23.17 6.45
CA SER A 721 9.77 23.73 7.71
C SER A 721 10.70 22.66 8.34
N PRO A 722 11.99 22.95 8.56
CA PRO A 722 12.95 21.96 9.10
C PRO A 722 12.61 21.48 10.51
N ASP A 723 11.69 22.16 11.21
CA ASP A 723 11.25 21.86 12.57
C ASP A 723 10.18 20.74 12.67
N GLU A 724 9.59 20.26 11.55
CA GLU A 724 8.60 19.15 11.60
C GLU A 724 9.26 17.78 11.46
N ASP A 725 9.54 17.15 12.61
CA ASP A 725 9.97 15.74 12.70
C ASP A 725 9.03 14.81 11.90
N GLY A 726 9.61 14.07 10.93
CA GLY A 726 8.96 12.95 10.25
C GLY A 726 8.75 13.05 8.73
N VAL A 727 9.11 14.17 8.07
CA VAL A 727 8.90 14.32 6.62
C VAL A 727 9.82 13.42 5.77
N CYS A 728 11.07 13.21 6.20
CA CYS A 728 12.03 12.31 5.55
C CYS A 728 12.58 11.31 6.57
N SER A 729 12.24 10.03 6.43
CA SER A 729 12.71 8.96 7.32
C SER A 729 13.62 7.93 6.63
N GLY A 730 13.82 8.08 5.32
CA GLY A 730 14.69 7.22 4.52
C GLY A 730 16.16 7.29 4.96
N LYS A 731 16.78 6.12 5.15
CA LYS A 731 18.22 5.96 5.52
C LYS A 731 19.19 6.70 4.59
N TYR A 732 18.76 7.07 3.39
CA TYR A 732 19.55 7.81 2.39
C TYR A 732 19.64 9.32 2.67
N PHE A 733 18.72 9.90 3.46
CA PHE A 733 18.76 11.30 3.88
C PHE A 733 19.72 11.48 5.06
N SER A 734 20.99 11.17 4.81
CA SER A 734 22.11 11.30 5.76
C SER A 734 23.41 11.52 4.99
N GLU A 735 24.45 12.08 5.61
CA GLU A 735 25.77 12.24 4.96
C GLU A 735 26.29 10.91 4.38
N HIS A 736 26.13 9.82 5.12
CA HIS A 736 26.55 8.49 4.69
C HIS A 736 25.73 7.97 3.50
N GLY A 737 24.42 8.26 3.50
CA GLY A 737 23.53 7.97 2.37
C GLY A 737 23.93 8.73 1.11
N LEU A 738 24.17 10.04 1.23
CA LEU A 738 24.65 10.90 0.15
C LEU A 738 25.98 10.41 -0.44
N VAL A 739 26.98 10.11 0.40
CA VAL A 739 28.26 9.54 -0.04
C VAL A 739 28.05 8.20 -0.74
N GLY A 740 27.17 7.33 -0.23
CA GLY A 740 26.84 6.05 -0.86
C GLY A 740 26.22 6.17 -2.26
N LEU A 741 25.34 7.16 -2.47
CA LEU A 741 24.76 7.45 -3.79
C LEU A 741 25.84 7.94 -4.78
N LEU A 742 26.72 8.84 -4.33
CA LEU A 742 27.81 9.41 -5.12
C LEU A 742 28.88 8.36 -5.48
N GLU A 743 29.27 7.49 -4.54
CA GLU A 743 30.22 6.40 -4.79
C GLU A 743 29.69 5.43 -5.87
N ASN A 744 28.40 5.11 -5.84
CA ASN A 744 27.75 4.26 -6.85
C ASN A 744 27.63 4.97 -8.21
N ALA A 745 27.27 6.25 -8.23
CA ALA A 745 27.25 7.06 -9.46
C ALA A 745 28.63 7.13 -10.13
N ALA A 746 29.70 7.31 -9.35
CA ALA A 746 31.08 7.30 -9.85
C ALA A 746 31.48 5.95 -10.48
N GLU A 747 31.09 4.83 -9.88
CA GLU A 747 31.35 3.49 -10.43
C GLU A 747 30.58 3.24 -11.74
N LEU A 748 29.34 3.71 -11.84
CA LEU A 748 28.54 3.64 -13.07
C LEU A 748 29.10 4.55 -14.19
N PHE A 749 29.56 5.77 -13.89
CA PHE A 749 30.22 6.65 -14.87
C PHE A 749 31.53 6.05 -15.40
N ASN A 750 32.35 5.48 -14.51
CA ASN A 750 33.58 4.76 -14.88
C ASN A 750 33.29 3.56 -15.78
N THR A 751 32.22 2.81 -15.48
CA THR A 751 31.75 1.69 -16.33
C THR A 751 31.20 2.17 -17.67
N GLY A 752 30.52 3.33 -17.69
CA GLY A 752 29.99 3.99 -18.88
C GLY A 752 31.03 4.73 -19.75
N GLY A 753 32.29 4.79 -19.34
CA GLY A 753 33.38 5.41 -20.12
C GLY A 753 33.49 6.94 -20.02
N LEU A 754 32.67 7.57 -19.18
CA LEU A 754 32.73 8.99 -18.84
C LEU A 754 33.67 9.17 -17.63
N TYR A 755 34.98 9.11 -17.88
CA TYR A 755 35.98 9.13 -16.82
C TYR A 755 36.18 10.53 -16.20
N GLU A 756 35.92 11.57 -16.97
CA GLU A 756 36.03 12.97 -16.55
C GLU A 756 34.97 13.34 -15.51
N THR A 757 33.74 12.82 -15.61
CA THR A 757 32.68 13.10 -14.63
C THR A 757 32.95 12.47 -13.27
N VAL A 758 33.74 11.38 -13.22
CA VAL A 758 34.17 10.74 -11.96
C VAL A 758 34.97 11.72 -11.09
N ASN A 759 35.74 12.62 -11.70
CA ASN A 759 36.45 13.69 -10.99
C ASN A 759 35.47 14.69 -10.34
N GLU A 760 34.48 15.15 -11.12
CA GLU A 760 33.49 16.12 -10.63
C GLU A 760 32.61 15.54 -9.52
N VAL A 761 32.28 14.25 -9.57
CA VAL A 761 31.59 13.55 -8.48
C VAL A 761 32.46 13.49 -7.21
N TYR A 762 33.73 13.09 -7.33
CA TYR A 762 34.58 12.95 -6.14
C TYR A 762 35.01 14.28 -5.51
N LYS A 763 34.99 15.41 -6.24
CA LYS A 763 35.13 16.75 -5.64
C LYS A 763 34.07 17.04 -4.56
N ILE A 764 32.86 16.49 -4.69
CA ILE A 764 31.78 16.64 -3.71
C ILE A 764 32.01 15.70 -2.50
N VAL A 765 32.54 14.50 -2.74
CA VAL A 765 32.73 13.47 -1.71
C VAL A 765 33.94 13.75 -0.81
N ILE A 766 35.03 14.29 -1.35
CA ILE A 766 36.31 14.47 -0.63
C ILE A 766 36.16 15.34 0.64
N PRO A 767 35.54 16.55 0.61
CA PRO A 767 35.39 17.38 1.81
C PRO A 767 34.62 16.69 2.94
N ILE A 768 33.59 15.90 2.60
CA ILE A 768 32.79 15.14 3.57
C ILE A 768 33.64 14.04 4.24
N LEU A 769 34.49 13.34 3.47
CA LEU A 769 35.38 12.30 3.99
C LEU A 769 36.55 12.86 4.82
N GLU A 770 37.05 14.05 4.47
CA GLU A 770 38.10 14.75 5.22
C GLU A 770 37.59 15.19 6.61
N THR A 771 36.40 15.80 6.68
CA THR A 771 35.74 16.18 7.93
C THR A 771 35.48 14.96 8.83
N ASN A 772 34.95 13.88 8.25
CA ASN A 772 34.69 12.62 8.94
C ASN A 772 35.96 11.78 9.23
N ARG A 773 37.15 12.22 8.77
CA ARG A 773 38.45 11.58 8.98
C ARG A 773 38.55 10.13 8.49
N ASP A 774 37.74 9.73 7.49
CA ASP A 774 37.80 8.38 6.90
C ASP A 774 38.92 8.28 5.85
N PHE A 775 40.16 8.25 6.35
CA PHE A 775 41.35 8.12 5.52
C PHE A 775 41.38 6.82 4.69
N ARG A 776 40.63 5.78 5.08
CA ARG A 776 40.54 4.52 4.33
C ARG A 776 39.70 4.70 3.07
N LYS A 777 38.52 5.32 3.19
CA LYS A 777 37.71 5.70 2.02
C LYS A 777 38.44 6.71 1.14
N LEU A 778 39.07 7.74 1.72
CA LEU A 778 39.80 8.76 0.98
C LEU A 778 40.94 8.15 0.12
N SER A 779 41.71 7.20 0.65
CA SER A 779 42.70 6.44 -0.12
C SER A 779 42.09 5.63 -1.28
N SER A 780 40.94 4.98 -1.05
CA SER A 780 40.19 4.27 -2.09
C SER A 780 39.71 5.21 -3.21
N VAL A 781 39.17 6.38 -2.86
CA VAL A 781 38.72 7.43 -3.78
C VAL A 781 39.86 7.92 -4.67
N HIS A 782 41.02 8.26 -4.10
CA HIS A 782 42.17 8.67 -4.91
C HIS A 782 42.71 7.54 -5.81
N SER A 783 42.68 6.28 -5.36
CA SER A 783 43.02 5.13 -6.21
C SER A 783 42.04 4.95 -7.40
N LYS A 784 40.74 5.21 -7.18
CA LYS A 784 39.73 5.21 -8.25
C LYS A 784 39.95 6.36 -9.24
N LEU A 785 40.24 7.57 -8.74
CA LEU A 785 40.57 8.75 -9.55
C LEU A 785 41.82 8.54 -10.42
N GLN A 786 42.89 7.97 -9.87
CA GLN A 786 44.09 7.62 -10.64
C GLN A 786 43.74 6.72 -11.83
N LYS A 787 42.97 5.65 -11.61
CA LYS A 787 42.53 4.71 -12.66
C LYS A 787 41.63 5.36 -13.70
N ALA A 788 40.82 6.34 -13.31
CA ALA A 788 39.99 7.12 -14.23
C ALA A 788 40.88 7.98 -15.15
N PHE A 789 41.84 8.74 -14.62
CA PHE A 789 42.76 9.55 -15.43
C PHE A 789 43.69 8.70 -16.32
N GLU A 790 44.20 7.58 -15.82
CA GLU A 790 44.92 6.59 -16.64
C GLU A 790 44.04 6.07 -17.79
N SER A 791 42.74 5.90 -17.57
CA SER A 791 41.79 5.50 -18.61
C SER A 791 41.50 6.61 -19.62
N VAL A 792 41.45 7.89 -19.21
CA VAL A 792 41.37 9.04 -20.12
C VAL A 792 42.59 9.07 -21.06
N ILE A 793 43.80 8.92 -20.51
CA ILE A 793 45.05 8.95 -21.29
C ILE A 793 45.11 7.77 -22.27
N ASN A 794 44.89 6.55 -21.79
CA ASN A 794 45.09 5.33 -22.58
C ASN A 794 43.98 5.09 -23.63
N LYS A 795 42.74 5.54 -23.35
CA LYS A 795 41.58 5.29 -24.23
C LYS A 795 41.10 6.55 -24.97
N GLY A 796 41.62 7.74 -24.65
CA GLY A 796 41.04 9.05 -25.02
C GLY A 796 40.48 9.17 -26.43
N GLN A 797 41.30 8.88 -27.46
CA GLN A 797 40.90 8.94 -28.88
C GLN A 797 40.17 7.70 -29.40
N LYS A 798 40.15 6.59 -28.64
CA LYS A 798 39.50 5.31 -29.00
C LYS A 798 38.15 5.12 -28.31
N ARG A 799 37.72 6.05 -27.46
CA ARG A 799 36.40 6.04 -26.84
C ARG A 799 35.34 6.35 -27.88
N MET A 800 34.36 5.47 -27.96
CA MET A 800 33.20 5.62 -28.84
C MET A 800 32.04 6.13 -27.98
N PHE A 801 31.61 7.36 -28.22
CA PHE A 801 30.46 7.97 -27.55
C PHE A 801 29.15 7.56 -28.26
N GLY A 802 28.01 7.88 -27.65
CA GLY A 802 26.68 7.56 -28.19
C GLY A 802 26.41 8.21 -29.55
N THR A 803 25.53 7.60 -30.32
CA THR A 803 25.07 8.13 -31.62
C THR A 803 23.66 8.70 -31.47
N TYR A 804 23.33 9.76 -32.22
CA TYR A 804 22.09 10.51 -32.03
C TYR A 804 21.18 10.42 -33.26
N PHE A 805 19.88 10.22 -33.01
CA PHE A 805 18.87 10.12 -34.06
C PHE A 805 17.63 10.92 -33.66
N ARG A 806 17.12 11.77 -34.56
CA ARG A 806 15.79 12.36 -34.42
C ARG A 806 14.76 11.33 -34.88
N VAL A 807 13.78 11.04 -34.02
CA VAL A 807 12.65 10.14 -34.29
C VAL A 807 11.36 10.94 -34.09
N GLY A 808 10.57 11.07 -35.15
CA GLY A 808 9.23 11.67 -35.11
C GLY A 808 8.16 10.60 -35.32
N PHE A 809 7.11 10.64 -34.51
CA PHE A 809 5.98 9.71 -34.57
C PHE A 809 4.73 10.43 -35.11
N TYR A 810 4.04 9.83 -36.08
CA TYR A 810 2.82 10.40 -36.65
C TYR A 810 1.75 9.33 -36.91
N GLY A 811 0.51 9.65 -36.58
CA GLY A 811 -0.66 8.79 -36.76
C GLY A 811 -1.32 8.45 -35.43
N ALA A 812 -2.66 8.56 -35.36
CA ALA A 812 -3.43 8.44 -34.12
C ALA A 812 -3.29 7.09 -33.38
N ILE A 813 -2.76 6.05 -34.05
CA ILE A 813 -2.43 4.74 -33.44
C ILE A 813 -1.40 4.91 -32.30
N PHE A 814 -0.52 5.91 -32.40
CA PHE A 814 0.52 6.18 -31.41
C PHE A 814 0.03 6.85 -30.12
N GLY A 815 -1.22 7.32 -30.06
CA GLY A 815 -1.81 7.93 -28.86
C GLY A 815 -0.98 9.11 -28.34
N ASP A 816 -0.48 9.01 -27.10
CA ASP A 816 0.42 9.98 -26.44
C ASP A 816 1.65 10.38 -27.28
N LEU A 817 2.08 9.55 -28.23
CA LEU A 817 3.25 9.80 -29.08
C LEU A 817 2.91 10.49 -30.42
N ASP A 818 1.64 10.66 -30.82
CA ASP A 818 1.31 11.35 -32.08
C ASP A 818 1.83 12.81 -32.06
N GLU A 819 2.46 13.22 -33.16
CA GLU A 819 3.12 14.53 -33.34
C GLU A 819 4.33 14.80 -32.43
N GLN A 820 4.79 13.82 -31.65
CA GLN A 820 5.97 13.99 -30.79
C GLN A 820 7.29 13.71 -31.54
N GLU A 821 8.22 14.66 -31.44
CA GLU A 821 9.60 14.52 -31.91
C GLU A 821 10.59 14.35 -30.75
N PHE A 822 11.46 13.35 -30.84
CA PHE A 822 12.49 13.07 -29.85
C PHE A 822 13.87 13.01 -30.51
N VAL A 823 14.91 13.41 -29.77
CA VAL A 823 16.26 12.94 -30.03
C VAL A 823 16.50 11.70 -29.17
N TYR A 824 16.91 10.61 -29.80
CA TYR A 824 17.35 9.35 -29.20
C TYR A 824 18.87 9.35 -29.11
N LYS A 825 19.40 8.90 -27.97
CA LYS A 825 20.80 8.52 -27.78
C LYS A 825 20.92 7.00 -27.81
N GLU A 826 21.44 6.47 -28.91
CA GLU A 826 21.73 5.05 -29.08
C GLU A 826 23.15 4.70 -28.59
N PRO A 827 23.43 3.41 -28.32
CA PRO A 827 24.78 2.92 -28.07
C PRO A 827 25.78 3.33 -29.17
N ALA A 828 27.06 3.32 -28.81
CA ALA A 828 28.12 3.71 -29.71
C ALA A 828 28.17 2.81 -30.97
N ILE A 829 28.40 3.43 -32.13
CA ILE A 829 28.49 2.79 -33.46
C ILE A 829 27.12 2.40 -34.09
N THR A 830 25.99 2.56 -33.38
CA THR A 830 24.66 2.27 -33.95
C THR A 830 24.41 3.03 -35.25
N LYS A 831 23.94 2.34 -36.29
CA LYS A 831 23.68 2.92 -37.62
C LYS A 831 22.20 3.12 -37.87
N LEU A 832 21.86 4.04 -38.79
CA LEU A 832 20.48 4.34 -39.18
C LEU A 832 19.63 3.09 -39.52
N PRO A 833 20.12 2.06 -40.26
CA PRO A 833 19.33 0.86 -40.52
C PRO A 833 19.05 0.01 -39.28
N GLU A 834 19.94 0.04 -38.28
CA GLU A 834 19.84 -0.78 -37.07
C GLU A 834 18.73 -0.24 -36.15
N ILE A 835 18.72 1.08 -35.88
CA ILE A 835 17.60 1.73 -35.17
C ILE A 835 16.30 1.68 -35.98
N SER A 836 16.37 1.83 -37.31
CA SER A 836 15.19 1.70 -38.19
C SER A 836 14.53 0.34 -38.04
N HIS A 837 15.30 -0.74 -38.20
CA HIS A 837 14.77 -2.09 -38.08
C HIS A 837 14.35 -2.45 -36.64
N ARG A 838 15.05 -1.91 -35.63
CA ARG A 838 14.67 -2.05 -34.20
C ARG A 838 13.29 -1.47 -33.92
N LEU A 839 13.02 -0.24 -34.36
CA LEU A 839 11.75 0.44 -34.12
C LEU A 839 10.63 -0.10 -35.02
N GLU A 840 10.92 -0.39 -36.29
CA GLU A 840 9.98 -1.01 -37.24
C GLU A 840 9.53 -2.40 -36.78
N GLY A 841 10.48 -3.25 -36.36
CA GLY A 841 10.18 -4.59 -35.83
C GLY A 841 9.47 -4.56 -34.48
N PHE A 842 9.84 -3.65 -33.58
CA PHE A 842 9.17 -3.50 -32.28
C PHE A 842 7.70 -3.06 -32.44
N TYR A 843 7.45 -1.92 -33.07
CA TYR A 843 6.07 -1.47 -33.27
C TYR A 843 5.30 -2.39 -34.23
N GLY A 844 5.99 -3.07 -35.15
CA GLY A 844 5.43 -4.11 -36.03
C GLY A 844 4.75 -5.24 -35.26
N GLN A 845 5.36 -5.67 -34.16
CA GLN A 845 4.77 -6.64 -33.24
C GLN A 845 3.58 -6.07 -32.45
N CYS A 846 3.63 -4.78 -32.07
CA CYS A 846 2.56 -4.13 -31.30
C CYS A 846 1.29 -3.83 -32.12
N PHE A 847 1.44 -3.37 -33.38
CA PHE A 847 0.33 -2.84 -34.20
C PHE A 847 0.04 -3.64 -35.48
N GLY A 848 0.91 -4.58 -35.84
CA GLY A 848 0.89 -5.34 -37.09
C GLY A 848 1.74 -4.68 -38.18
N GLU A 849 2.59 -5.48 -38.84
CA GLU A 849 3.58 -5.03 -39.84
C GLU A 849 2.96 -4.19 -40.97
N ASP A 850 1.79 -4.61 -41.51
CA ASP A 850 1.06 -3.91 -42.58
C ASP A 850 0.65 -2.46 -42.24
N ARG A 851 0.63 -2.09 -40.95
CA ARG A 851 0.17 -0.76 -40.50
C ARG A 851 1.30 0.22 -40.30
N ILE A 852 2.57 -0.20 -40.34
CA ILE A 852 3.72 0.66 -40.03
C ILE A 852 4.50 1.01 -41.28
N VAL A 853 4.92 2.27 -41.35
CA VAL A 853 5.70 2.79 -42.47
C VAL A 853 6.84 3.65 -41.93
N VAL A 854 8.09 3.23 -42.16
CA VAL A 854 9.24 4.08 -41.86
C VAL A 854 9.45 5.11 -42.98
N ILE A 855 9.31 6.39 -42.64
CA ILE A 855 9.63 7.51 -43.53
C ILE A 855 11.15 7.67 -43.56
N LYS A 856 11.75 7.37 -44.72
CA LYS A 856 13.21 7.43 -44.94
C LYS A 856 13.72 8.83 -45.29
N ASP A 857 12.83 9.70 -45.75
CA ASP A 857 13.15 11.09 -46.11
C ASP A 857 13.17 11.98 -44.87
N SER A 858 14.09 12.95 -44.82
CA SER A 858 14.22 13.92 -43.72
C SER A 858 13.41 15.21 -43.92
N VAL A 859 12.49 15.22 -44.89
CA VAL A 859 11.61 16.35 -45.21
C VAL A 859 10.54 16.50 -44.11
N PRO A 860 10.14 17.71 -43.67
CA PRO A 860 9.03 17.90 -42.74
C PRO A 860 7.75 17.21 -43.24
N VAL A 861 7.07 16.48 -42.35
CA VAL A 861 5.94 15.61 -42.72
C VAL A 861 4.62 16.36 -42.55
N GLU A 862 3.82 16.43 -43.61
CA GLU A 862 2.49 17.04 -43.59
C GLU A 862 1.41 16.01 -43.26
N LYS A 863 0.77 16.14 -42.09
CA LYS A 863 -0.28 15.21 -41.62
C LYS A 863 -1.42 15.01 -42.61
N ASN A 864 -1.78 16.05 -43.38
CA ASN A 864 -2.83 16.02 -44.41
C ASN A 864 -2.55 15.06 -45.57
N LYS A 865 -1.30 14.61 -45.75
CA LYS A 865 -0.87 13.68 -46.83
C LYS A 865 -0.68 12.24 -46.34
N LEU A 866 -0.90 11.96 -45.05
CA LEU A 866 -0.71 10.63 -44.43
C LEU A 866 -2.04 9.87 -44.31
N ASP A 867 -2.00 8.54 -44.39
CA ASP A 867 -3.16 7.68 -44.12
C ASP A 867 -3.45 7.64 -42.61
N PRO A 868 -4.62 8.09 -42.10
CA PRO A 868 -4.92 8.05 -40.66
C PRO A 868 -5.01 6.64 -40.05
N ARG A 869 -5.01 5.60 -40.90
CA ARG A 869 -5.06 4.18 -40.53
C ARG A 869 -3.68 3.52 -40.39
N LYS A 870 -2.60 4.28 -40.61
CA LYS A 870 -1.22 3.81 -40.53
C LYS A 870 -0.43 4.60 -39.50
N ALA A 871 0.62 3.97 -39.01
CA ALA A 871 1.57 4.50 -38.06
C ALA A 871 2.88 4.82 -38.79
N TYR A 872 3.26 6.09 -38.82
CA TYR A 872 4.45 6.56 -39.53
C TYR A 872 5.56 6.92 -38.53
N ILE A 873 6.77 6.40 -38.76
CA ILE A 873 7.96 6.71 -37.95
C ILE A 873 8.98 7.35 -38.87
N GLN A 874 9.43 8.56 -38.57
CA GLN A 874 10.44 9.26 -39.35
C GLN A 874 11.75 9.34 -38.57
N ILE A 875 12.77 8.64 -39.06
CA ILE A 875 14.06 8.50 -38.39
C ILE A 875 15.13 9.23 -39.20
N THR A 876 15.91 10.10 -38.56
CA THR A 876 16.96 10.90 -39.20
C THR A 876 18.19 10.95 -38.30
N TYR A 877 19.36 10.66 -38.84
CA TYR A 877 20.63 10.81 -38.11
C TYR A 877 20.91 12.30 -37.84
N VAL A 878 21.35 12.62 -36.62
CA VAL A 878 21.68 13.99 -36.20
C VAL A 878 23.07 14.04 -35.56
N GLU A 879 23.80 15.13 -35.81
CA GLU A 879 25.11 15.40 -35.21
C GLU A 879 24.98 16.49 -34.14
N PRO A 880 25.76 16.47 -33.03
CA PRO A 880 25.78 17.57 -32.07
C PRO A 880 26.15 18.90 -32.75
N TYR A 881 25.39 19.96 -32.46
CA TYR A 881 25.60 21.29 -33.02
C TYR A 881 26.19 22.26 -31.99
N PHE A 882 27.20 23.00 -32.41
CA PHE A 882 27.91 23.99 -31.60
C PHE A 882 28.13 25.26 -32.41
N ASP A 883 28.05 26.42 -31.77
CA ASP A 883 28.42 27.69 -32.41
C ASP A 883 29.95 27.89 -32.41
N ASP A 884 30.42 28.80 -33.28
CA ASP A 884 31.85 29.15 -33.44
C ASP A 884 32.54 29.62 -32.14
N TYR A 885 31.78 30.03 -31.12
CA TYR A 885 32.32 30.35 -29.79
C TYR A 885 32.45 29.09 -28.92
N GLU A 886 31.41 28.24 -28.84
CA GLU A 886 31.45 26.98 -28.08
C GLU A 886 32.55 26.04 -28.58
N MET A 887 32.83 26.05 -29.88
CA MET A 887 33.90 25.26 -30.50
C MET A 887 35.33 25.69 -30.08
N LYS A 888 35.48 26.83 -29.39
CA LYS A 888 36.76 27.26 -28.80
C LYS A 888 36.95 26.68 -27.40
N ASP A 889 35.87 26.62 -26.62
CA ASP A 889 35.89 26.12 -25.24
C ASP A 889 35.84 24.58 -25.22
N ARG A 890 35.04 23.98 -26.11
CA ARG A 890 34.93 22.52 -26.28
C ARG A 890 36.04 22.04 -27.21
N VAL A 891 37.23 21.80 -26.66
CA VAL A 891 38.40 21.30 -27.39
C VAL A 891 38.40 19.77 -27.46
N THR A 892 38.11 19.08 -26.35
CA THR A 892 38.29 17.64 -26.23
C THR A 892 37.13 16.83 -26.86
N PRO A 893 37.37 15.56 -27.24
CA PRO A 893 36.30 14.67 -27.71
C PRO A 893 35.21 14.43 -26.66
N PHE A 894 35.54 14.52 -25.37
CA PHE A 894 34.57 14.41 -24.27
C PHE A 894 33.66 15.64 -24.21
N GLU A 895 34.21 16.85 -24.21
CA GLU A 895 33.42 18.10 -24.21
C GLU A 895 32.48 18.20 -25.42
N LYS A 896 32.84 17.63 -26.57
CA LYS A 896 31.99 17.56 -27.77
C LYS A 896 30.91 16.49 -27.71
N ASN A 897 30.87 15.67 -26.66
CA ASN A 897 29.89 14.60 -26.46
C ASN A 897 29.16 14.68 -25.11
N PHE A 898 29.39 15.73 -24.32
CA PHE A 898 28.87 15.89 -22.96
C PHE A 898 28.14 17.23 -22.78
N ASN A 899 27.06 17.24 -22.00
CA ASN A 899 26.12 18.37 -21.86
C ASN A 899 25.71 18.95 -23.23
N LEU A 900 25.07 18.10 -24.04
CA LEU A 900 24.60 18.40 -25.40
C LEU A 900 23.11 18.73 -25.42
N ARG A 901 22.73 19.91 -25.92
CA ARG A 901 21.33 20.34 -26.06
C ARG A 901 20.88 20.61 -27.51
N ARG A 902 21.82 20.86 -28.43
CA ARG A 902 21.54 21.18 -29.83
C ARG A 902 22.07 20.09 -30.74
N PHE A 903 21.26 19.72 -31.72
CA PHE A 903 21.57 18.70 -32.73
C PHE A 903 21.21 19.23 -34.11
N MET A 904 21.98 18.88 -35.13
CA MET A 904 21.75 19.32 -36.51
C MET A 904 21.64 18.11 -37.45
N TYR A 905 20.72 18.20 -38.41
CA TYR A 905 20.77 17.39 -39.62
C TYR A 905 20.70 18.27 -40.86
N THR A 906 21.00 17.67 -42.02
CA THR A 906 20.96 18.37 -43.30
C THR A 906 20.09 17.63 -44.31
N THR A 907 19.26 18.38 -45.02
CA THR A 907 18.37 17.88 -46.07
C THR A 907 18.75 18.56 -47.39
N PRO A 908 19.34 17.84 -48.36
CA PRO A 908 19.60 18.38 -49.68
C PRO A 908 18.28 18.52 -50.45
N PHE A 909 18.13 19.61 -51.20
CA PHE A 909 16.95 19.84 -52.04
C PHE A 909 17.30 20.76 -53.22
N THR A 910 16.42 20.78 -54.22
CA THR A 910 16.45 21.69 -55.38
C THR A 910 15.21 22.58 -55.36
N GLN A 911 15.19 23.68 -56.13
CA GLN A 911 14.00 24.54 -56.20
C GLN A 911 12.77 23.78 -56.74
N ASP A 912 12.98 22.79 -57.61
CA ASP A 912 11.96 21.86 -58.13
C ASP A 912 11.47 20.81 -57.10
N GLY A 913 11.97 20.86 -55.86
CA GLY A 913 11.59 19.92 -54.79
C GLY A 913 12.24 18.53 -54.86
N ARG A 914 13.13 18.27 -55.84
CA ARG A 914 13.91 17.02 -55.89
C ARG A 914 15.03 17.02 -54.83
N PRO A 915 15.36 15.87 -54.21
CA PRO A 915 16.38 15.82 -53.15
C PRO A 915 17.82 15.99 -53.66
N ARG A 916 18.08 15.71 -54.94
CA ARG A 916 19.39 15.91 -55.59
C ARG A 916 19.22 16.51 -56.98
N GLY A 917 20.15 17.38 -57.37
CA GLY A 917 20.24 18.00 -58.70
C GLY A 917 21.68 18.29 -59.09
N GLU A 918 21.88 19.12 -60.11
CA GLU A 918 23.20 19.60 -60.51
C GLU A 918 23.79 20.56 -59.46
N LEU A 919 25.12 20.74 -59.47
CA LEU A 919 25.83 21.58 -58.48
C LEU A 919 25.25 22.99 -58.37
N SER A 920 24.85 23.61 -59.48
CA SER A 920 24.27 24.96 -59.53
C SER A 920 22.86 25.05 -58.94
N GLU A 921 22.15 23.94 -58.79
CA GLU A 921 20.76 23.85 -58.32
C GLU A 921 20.64 23.23 -56.92
N GLN A 922 21.74 22.72 -56.38
CA GLN A 922 21.77 21.97 -55.13
C GLN A 922 21.78 22.90 -53.91
N TYR A 923 20.59 23.14 -53.35
CA TYR A 923 20.43 23.77 -52.04
C TYR A 923 20.58 22.73 -50.92
N LYS A 924 20.88 23.21 -49.71
CA LYS A 924 21.01 22.39 -48.50
C LYS A 924 20.32 23.09 -47.34
N ARG A 925 19.32 22.44 -46.75
CA ARG A 925 18.69 22.90 -45.52
C ARG A 925 19.46 22.35 -44.34
N LYS A 926 19.89 23.21 -43.42
CA LYS A 926 20.38 22.88 -42.08
C LYS A 926 19.22 23.03 -41.12
N THR A 927 18.87 21.95 -40.43
CA THR A 927 17.84 21.97 -39.39
C THR A 927 18.52 21.77 -38.04
N ILE A 928 18.39 22.74 -37.15
CA ILE A 928 18.89 22.67 -35.78
C ILE A 928 17.70 22.36 -34.85
N LEU A 929 17.88 21.37 -33.99
CA LEU A 929 16.92 20.87 -33.02
C LEU A 929 17.46 21.16 -31.63
N THR A 930 16.67 21.80 -30.79
CA THR A 930 16.99 22.03 -29.37
C THR A 930 16.14 21.11 -28.51
N THR A 931 16.78 20.30 -27.67
CA THR A 931 16.11 19.39 -26.73
C THR A 931 15.74 20.07 -25.42
N MET A 932 14.70 19.55 -24.76
CA MET A 932 14.23 20.05 -23.46
C MET A 932 15.37 20.07 -22.41
N HIS A 933 16.01 18.91 -22.24
CA HIS A 933 17.13 18.65 -21.35
C HIS A 933 18.41 18.37 -22.17
N ALA A 934 19.59 18.47 -21.54
CA ALA A 934 20.87 18.14 -22.16
C ALA A 934 21.22 16.64 -22.00
N PHE A 935 21.93 16.05 -22.96
CA PHE A 935 22.50 14.70 -22.83
C PHE A 935 23.90 14.72 -22.18
N PRO A 936 24.26 13.74 -21.33
CA PRO A 936 23.42 12.63 -20.86
C PRO A 936 22.35 13.07 -19.85
N TYR A 937 21.26 12.32 -19.76
CA TYR A 937 20.14 12.60 -18.85
C TYR A 937 19.67 11.32 -18.17
N ILE A 938 18.65 11.43 -17.30
CA ILE A 938 17.90 10.30 -16.72
C ILE A 938 17.33 9.37 -17.81
N LYS A 939 16.99 9.93 -18.99
CA LYS A 939 16.32 9.23 -20.10
C LYS A 939 17.21 9.11 -21.34
N THR A 940 17.04 8.02 -22.10
CA THR A 940 17.73 7.78 -23.38
C THR A 940 17.14 8.56 -24.56
N ARG A 941 15.90 9.04 -24.45
CA ARG A 941 15.26 9.95 -25.42
C ARG A 941 14.75 11.22 -24.75
N ILE A 942 14.82 12.34 -25.46
CA ILE A 942 14.43 13.68 -24.96
C ILE A 942 13.66 14.41 -26.06
N ASN A 943 12.52 15.02 -25.71
CA ASN A 943 11.68 15.75 -26.65
C ASN A 943 12.40 16.98 -27.24
N VAL A 944 12.15 17.25 -28.52
CA VAL A 944 12.54 18.48 -29.19
C VAL A 944 11.55 19.59 -28.80
N ILE A 945 12.05 20.74 -28.36
CA ILE A 945 11.21 21.89 -27.95
C ILE A 945 11.24 23.04 -28.95
N GLN A 946 12.30 23.14 -29.76
CA GLN A 946 12.51 24.22 -30.72
C GLN A 946 13.25 23.68 -31.94
N LYS A 947 12.87 24.18 -33.11
CA LYS A 947 13.43 23.82 -34.41
C LYS A 947 13.74 25.08 -35.20
N GLU A 948 14.96 25.19 -35.71
CA GLU A 948 15.42 26.28 -36.56
C GLU A 948 15.87 25.73 -37.92
N GLU A 949 15.52 26.41 -39.00
CA GLU A 949 15.85 25.97 -40.37
C GLU A 949 16.61 27.07 -41.12
N TYR A 950 17.82 26.75 -41.58
CA TYR A 950 18.70 27.63 -42.33
C TYR A 950 18.92 27.05 -43.73
N VAL A 951 18.62 27.81 -44.78
CA VAL A 951 18.83 27.38 -46.17
C VAL A 951 20.16 27.94 -46.69
N LEU A 952 21.05 27.06 -47.14
CA LEU A 952 22.30 27.40 -47.81
C LEU A 952 22.09 27.43 -49.32
N MET A 953 22.62 28.47 -49.97
CA MET A 953 22.67 28.57 -51.43
C MET A 953 23.71 27.59 -52.01
N PRO A 954 23.60 27.18 -53.30
CA PRO A 954 24.52 26.22 -53.92
C PRO A 954 26.02 26.56 -53.79
N ILE A 955 26.39 27.84 -53.94
CA ILE A 955 27.77 28.30 -53.72
C ILE A 955 28.23 28.14 -52.26
N GLU A 956 27.32 28.22 -51.29
CA GLU A 956 27.62 28.03 -49.86
C GLU A 956 27.75 26.54 -49.51
N VAL A 957 26.95 25.68 -50.14
CA VAL A 957 27.11 24.23 -50.07
C VAL A 957 28.50 23.83 -50.57
N ALA A 958 28.91 24.35 -51.75
CA ALA A 958 30.24 24.14 -52.30
C ALA A 958 31.36 24.64 -51.37
N ILE A 959 31.18 25.78 -50.69
CA ILE A 959 32.13 26.27 -49.68
C ILE A 959 32.22 25.29 -48.51
N GLU A 960 31.10 24.87 -47.94
CA GLU A 960 31.06 23.98 -46.79
C GLU A 960 31.70 22.62 -47.11
N ASP A 961 31.38 22.02 -48.25
CA ASP A 961 31.91 20.72 -48.66
C ASP A 961 33.42 20.79 -48.94
N MET A 962 33.90 21.87 -49.57
CA MET A 962 35.35 22.11 -49.75
C MET A 962 36.08 22.38 -48.43
N GLN A 963 35.46 23.12 -47.49
CA GLN A 963 36.00 23.33 -46.15
C GLN A 963 36.08 22.00 -45.37
N LYS A 964 35.03 21.18 -45.41
CA LYS A 964 35.01 19.83 -44.81
C LYS A 964 36.11 18.95 -45.39
N LYS A 965 36.27 18.92 -46.72
CA LYS A 965 37.32 18.12 -47.38
C LYS A 965 38.75 18.58 -47.00
N THR A 966 38.93 19.88 -46.86
CA THR A 966 40.21 20.47 -46.43
C THR A 966 40.50 20.14 -44.96
N LEU A 967 39.48 20.13 -44.11
CA LEU A 967 39.59 19.72 -42.70
C LEU A 967 39.91 18.22 -42.56
N GLU A 968 39.25 17.34 -43.32
CA GLU A 968 39.56 15.91 -43.38
C GLU A 968 41.03 15.66 -43.74
N LEU A 969 41.54 16.36 -44.77
CA LEU A 969 42.96 16.31 -45.15
C LEU A 969 43.88 16.81 -44.05
N ALA A 970 43.55 17.94 -43.40
CA ALA A 970 44.35 18.50 -42.32
C ALA A 970 44.40 17.57 -41.09
N VAL A 971 43.28 16.94 -40.72
CA VAL A 971 43.21 15.96 -39.62
C VAL A 971 44.04 14.72 -39.95
N ALA A 972 43.87 14.11 -41.12
CA ALA A 972 44.66 12.95 -41.54
C ALA A 972 46.17 13.26 -41.65
N THR A 973 46.52 14.49 -42.02
CA THR A 973 47.91 14.97 -42.12
C THR A 973 48.52 15.23 -40.75
N ASN A 974 47.74 15.60 -39.73
CA ASN A 974 48.23 15.97 -38.39
C ASN A 974 48.06 14.87 -37.33
N GLN A 975 47.54 13.71 -37.70
CA GLN A 975 47.39 12.56 -36.80
C GLN A 975 48.76 12.01 -36.34
N VAL A 976 48.89 11.71 -35.05
CA VAL A 976 50.10 11.12 -34.46
C VAL A 976 49.69 9.89 -33.62
N PRO A 977 50.18 8.67 -33.94
CA PRO A 977 50.96 8.31 -35.13
C PRO A 977 50.15 8.46 -36.43
N LEU A 978 50.85 8.63 -37.56
CA LEU A 978 50.24 8.82 -38.87
C LEU A 978 49.60 7.52 -39.39
N ASP A 979 48.30 7.56 -39.71
CA ASP A 979 47.64 6.47 -40.45
C ASP A 979 47.84 6.66 -41.95
N ALA A 980 48.79 5.90 -42.51
CA ALA A 980 49.10 5.91 -43.93
C ALA A 980 47.89 5.54 -44.82
N LYS A 981 47.00 4.64 -44.37
CA LYS A 981 45.83 4.21 -45.16
C LYS A 981 44.75 5.28 -45.18
N MET A 982 44.44 5.86 -44.03
CA MET A 982 43.49 6.99 -43.94
C MET A 982 43.97 8.17 -44.78
N LEU A 983 45.25 8.57 -44.64
CA LEU A 983 45.84 9.64 -45.42
C LEU A 983 45.77 9.35 -46.94
N GLN A 984 46.15 8.14 -47.37
CA GLN A 984 46.09 7.75 -48.78
C GLN A 984 44.66 7.76 -49.33
N MET A 985 43.68 7.28 -48.57
CA MET A 985 42.27 7.26 -48.97
C MET A 985 41.68 8.67 -49.14
N VAL A 986 41.87 9.55 -48.13
CA VAL A 986 41.35 10.93 -48.18
C VAL A 986 42.06 11.73 -49.28
N LEU A 987 43.37 11.54 -49.45
CA LEU A 987 44.14 12.19 -50.50
C LEU A 987 43.70 11.73 -51.90
N GLN A 988 43.57 10.42 -52.14
CA GLN A 988 43.10 9.87 -53.40
C GLN A 988 41.72 10.43 -53.79
N GLY A 989 40.76 10.41 -52.85
CA GLY A 989 39.43 10.98 -53.07
C GLY A 989 39.41 12.50 -53.27
N SER A 990 40.52 13.21 -53.00
CA SER A 990 40.65 14.67 -53.15
C SER A 990 41.31 15.08 -54.47
N VAL A 991 42.35 14.36 -54.93
CA VAL A 991 43.08 14.67 -56.18
C VAL A 991 42.81 13.73 -57.35
N GLY A 992 42.15 12.60 -57.11
CA GLY A 992 41.79 11.60 -58.11
C GLY A 992 40.36 11.10 -57.93
N ALA A 993 39.40 12.02 -57.78
CA ALA A 993 37.98 11.68 -57.77
C ALA A 993 37.57 11.08 -59.12
N THR A 994 37.04 9.85 -59.10
CA THR A 994 36.65 9.08 -60.31
C THR A 994 35.16 8.74 -60.38
N VAL A 995 34.41 8.94 -59.29
CA VAL A 995 33.01 8.50 -59.14
C VAL A 995 32.06 9.66 -58.87
N ASN A 996 32.49 10.63 -58.04
CA ASN A 996 31.73 11.84 -57.74
C ASN A 996 32.29 13.02 -58.56
N GLN A 997 31.43 13.99 -58.87
CA GLN A 997 31.82 15.27 -59.46
C GLN A 997 32.98 15.89 -58.66
N GLY A 998 34.12 16.09 -59.31
CA GLY A 998 35.38 16.37 -58.63
C GLY A 998 35.52 17.82 -58.13
N PRO A 999 36.49 18.13 -57.25
CA PRO A 999 36.76 19.51 -56.81
C PRO A 999 37.04 20.48 -57.98
N LEU A 1000 37.50 19.96 -59.12
CA LEU A 1000 37.68 20.74 -60.36
C LEU A 1000 36.36 21.19 -60.97
N GLU A 1001 35.32 20.35 -60.95
CA GLU A 1001 33.99 20.66 -61.51
C GLU A 1001 33.27 21.68 -60.63
N VAL A 1002 33.38 21.54 -59.30
CA VAL A 1002 32.92 22.56 -58.34
C VAL A 1002 33.56 23.93 -58.63
N ALA A 1003 34.86 23.96 -58.94
CA ALA A 1003 35.54 25.21 -59.34
C ALA A 1003 35.12 25.69 -60.74
N GLN A 1004 34.81 24.81 -61.68
CA GLN A 1004 34.29 25.20 -62.99
C GLN A 1004 32.91 25.84 -62.88
N VAL A 1005 31.97 25.24 -62.14
CA VAL A 1005 30.61 25.77 -61.97
C VAL A 1005 30.60 27.11 -61.24
N PHE A 1006 31.41 27.28 -60.18
CA PHE A 1006 31.32 28.44 -59.29
C PHE A 1006 32.45 29.48 -59.40
N LEU A 1007 33.55 29.20 -60.13
CA LEU A 1007 34.70 30.11 -60.27
C LEU A 1007 35.17 30.33 -61.73
N ALA A 1008 34.52 29.72 -62.74
CA ALA A 1008 34.87 29.98 -64.15
C ALA A 1008 34.39 31.35 -64.64
N GLU A 1009 33.27 31.85 -64.09
CA GLU A 1009 32.71 33.17 -64.37
C GLU A 1009 32.54 33.94 -63.05
N ILE A 1010 32.67 35.26 -63.10
CA ILE A 1010 32.50 36.13 -61.92
C ILE A 1010 31.01 36.52 -61.88
N PRO A 1011 30.26 36.23 -60.79
CA PRO A 1011 28.83 36.55 -60.72
C PRO A 1011 28.56 38.05 -60.81
N ASP A 1012 27.45 38.46 -61.43
CA ASP A 1012 27.07 39.88 -61.51
C ASP A 1012 26.50 40.45 -60.19
N ASP A 1013 26.00 39.60 -59.27
CA ASP A 1013 25.42 40.05 -57.99
C ASP A 1013 26.50 40.44 -56.95
N PRO A 1014 26.50 41.69 -56.44
CA PRO A 1014 27.35 42.14 -55.33
C PRO A 1014 27.40 41.24 -54.10
N LYS A 1015 26.29 40.57 -53.76
CA LYS A 1015 26.21 39.69 -52.59
C LYS A 1015 27.04 38.42 -52.79
N LEU A 1016 27.06 37.87 -54.01
CA LEU A 1016 27.79 36.64 -54.32
C LEU A 1016 29.31 36.81 -54.31
N TYR A 1017 29.85 38.03 -54.49
CA TYR A 1017 31.30 38.28 -54.43
C TYR A 1017 31.95 37.82 -53.13
N ARG A 1018 31.26 37.96 -51.99
CA ARG A 1018 31.77 37.52 -50.68
C ARG A 1018 31.95 36.00 -50.66
N HIS A 1019 30.97 35.27 -51.18
CA HIS A 1019 30.96 33.80 -51.23
C HIS A 1019 31.96 33.29 -52.28
N HIS A 1020 31.98 33.88 -53.48
CA HIS A 1020 32.94 33.58 -54.54
C HIS A 1020 34.40 33.77 -54.04
N ASN A 1021 34.71 34.87 -53.35
CA ASN A 1021 36.03 35.08 -52.77
C ASN A 1021 36.34 34.09 -51.62
N LYS A 1022 35.35 33.75 -50.78
CA LYS A 1022 35.50 32.74 -49.72
C LYS A 1022 35.83 31.37 -50.32
N LEU A 1023 35.08 30.92 -51.33
CA LEU A 1023 35.32 29.66 -52.05
C LEU A 1023 36.72 29.62 -52.67
N ARG A 1024 37.14 30.71 -53.32
CA ARG A 1024 38.49 30.85 -53.89
C ARG A 1024 39.60 30.73 -52.85
N LEU A 1025 39.39 31.26 -51.63
CA LEU A 1025 40.33 31.08 -50.51
C LEU A 1025 40.33 29.64 -50.00
N CYS A 1026 39.17 28.99 -49.91
CA CYS A 1026 39.06 27.57 -49.55
C CYS A 1026 39.81 26.67 -50.55
N PHE A 1027 39.69 26.90 -51.86
CA PHE A 1027 40.46 26.16 -52.87
C PHE A 1027 41.98 26.40 -52.77
N LYS A 1028 42.41 27.61 -52.38
CA LYS A 1028 43.83 27.90 -52.16
C LYS A 1028 44.39 27.10 -50.97
N GLU A 1029 43.65 27.04 -49.86
CA GLU A 1029 44.00 26.22 -48.69
C GLU A 1029 43.97 24.72 -49.03
N PHE A 1030 42.94 24.25 -49.73
CA PHE A 1030 42.79 22.86 -50.18
C PHE A 1030 44.00 22.37 -50.97
N ILE A 1031 44.47 23.13 -51.98
CA ILE A 1031 45.68 22.78 -52.75
C ILE A 1031 46.91 22.70 -51.84
N MET A 1032 47.05 23.63 -50.90
CA MET A 1032 48.15 23.60 -49.92
C MET A 1032 48.11 22.33 -49.06
N ARG A 1033 46.93 21.95 -48.53
CA ARG A 1033 46.76 20.71 -47.75
C ARG A 1033 46.97 19.44 -48.57
N CYS A 1034 46.54 19.40 -49.82
CA CYS A 1034 46.85 18.29 -50.71
C CYS A 1034 48.37 18.12 -50.94
N ARG A 1035 49.12 19.24 -51.02
CA ARG A 1035 50.58 19.21 -51.12
C ARG A 1035 51.24 18.69 -49.83
N GLU A 1036 50.85 19.20 -48.67
CA GLU A 1036 51.32 18.72 -47.35
C GLU A 1036 51.05 17.21 -47.19
N ALA A 1037 49.85 16.76 -47.55
CA ALA A 1037 49.45 15.35 -47.49
C ALA A 1037 50.28 14.46 -48.45
N LEU A 1038 50.58 14.92 -49.66
CA LEU A 1038 51.50 14.24 -50.57
C LEU A 1038 52.91 14.13 -49.98
N GLU A 1039 53.44 15.21 -49.43
CA GLU A 1039 54.78 15.24 -48.83
C GLU A 1039 54.87 14.29 -47.63
N LYS A 1040 53.86 14.23 -46.75
CA LYS A 1040 53.83 13.24 -45.67
C LYS A 1040 53.67 11.81 -46.19
N ASN A 1041 52.77 11.57 -47.16
CA ASN A 1041 52.58 10.25 -47.77
C ASN A 1041 53.88 9.70 -48.41
N ARG A 1042 54.72 10.55 -49.01
CA ARG A 1042 56.03 10.15 -49.57
C ARG A 1042 56.95 9.45 -48.56
N HIS A 1043 56.83 9.77 -47.28
CA HIS A 1043 57.63 9.19 -46.20
C HIS A 1043 57.00 7.92 -45.59
N LEU A 1044 55.77 7.58 -45.97
CA LEU A 1044 54.99 6.44 -45.42
C LEU A 1044 54.83 5.27 -46.41
N ILE A 1045 55.14 5.46 -47.69
CA ILE A 1045 54.92 4.45 -48.74
C ILE A 1045 55.92 3.29 -48.72
N THR A 1046 55.41 2.08 -48.98
CA THR A 1046 56.22 0.89 -49.28
C THR A 1046 56.79 0.97 -50.72
N PRO A 1047 57.82 0.17 -51.07
CA PRO A 1047 58.37 0.16 -52.44
C PRO A 1047 57.34 -0.13 -53.53
N GLU A 1048 56.35 -0.98 -53.26
CA GLU A 1048 55.23 -1.31 -54.16
C GLU A 1048 54.31 -0.11 -54.41
N GLN A 1049 54.11 0.75 -53.41
CA GLN A 1049 53.26 1.95 -53.50
C GLN A 1049 53.94 3.14 -54.21
N LYS A 1050 55.19 3.01 -54.68
CA LYS A 1050 55.91 4.10 -55.36
C LYS A 1050 55.25 4.55 -56.66
N GLU A 1051 54.66 3.63 -57.44
CA GLU A 1051 53.97 3.97 -58.68
C GLU A 1051 52.63 4.65 -58.41
N TYR A 1052 51.87 4.13 -57.44
CA TYR A 1052 50.65 4.75 -56.94
C TYR A 1052 50.90 6.20 -56.47
N HIS A 1053 51.96 6.44 -55.71
CA HIS A 1053 52.34 7.79 -55.28
C HIS A 1053 52.72 8.71 -56.45
N LYS A 1054 53.39 8.21 -57.49
CA LYS A 1054 53.68 8.98 -58.72
C LYS A 1054 52.39 9.41 -59.43
N GLU A 1055 51.40 8.53 -59.56
CA GLU A 1055 50.13 8.88 -60.23
C GLU A 1055 49.30 9.86 -59.37
N LEU A 1056 49.28 9.72 -58.04
CA LEU A 1056 48.69 10.74 -57.15
C LEU A 1056 49.35 12.11 -57.34
N LYS A 1057 50.69 12.18 -57.40
CA LYS A 1057 51.43 13.43 -57.63
C LYS A 1057 51.09 14.06 -58.98
N LYS A 1058 51.04 13.25 -60.05
CA LYS A 1058 50.67 13.68 -61.40
C LYS A 1058 49.22 14.19 -61.47
N ASN A 1059 48.29 13.56 -60.76
CA ASN A 1059 46.90 14.02 -60.68
C ASN A 1059 46.76 15.32 -59.87
N TYR A 1060 47.52 15.47 -58.78
CA TYR A 1060 47.67 16.75 -58.09
C TYR A 1060 48.23 17.86 -58.99
N GLU A 1061 49.28 17.58 -59.77
CA GLU A 1061 49.87 18.57 -60.70
C GLU A 1061 48.88 19.01 -61.78
N LYS A 1062 48.09 18.07 -62.35
CA LYS A 1062 46.97 18.40 -63.26
C LYS A 1062 45.92 19.29 -62.57
N LEU A 1063 45.52 18.94 -61.34
CA LEU A 1063 44.52 19.68 -60.58
C LEU A 1063 45.01 21.10 -60.23
N GLU A 1064 46.22 21.24 -59.69
CA GLU A 1064 46.83 22.54 -59.39
C GLU A 1064 46.90 23.41 -60.65
N ASN A 1065 47.39 22.87 -61.77
CA ASN A 1065 47.50 23.63 -63.02
C ASN A 1065 46.14 24.08 -63.57
N SER A 1066 45.09 23.26 -63.41
CA SER A 1066 43.73 23.56 -63.89
C SER A 1066 43.00 24.58 -63.00
N LEU A 1067 43.19 24.52 -61.68
CA LEU A 1067 42.61 25.47 -60.72
C LEU A 1067 43.37 26.81 -60.65
N ARG A 1068 44.67 26.82 -60.96
CA ARG A 1068 45.56 27.99 -60.94
C ARG A 1068 45.01 29.23 -61.68
N PRO A 1069 44.44 29.17 -62.90
CA PRO A 1069 43.83 30.34 -63.54
C PRO A 1069 42.63 30.88 -62.75
N MET A 1070 41.73 30.01 -62.27
CA MET A 1070 40.52 30.41 -61.52
C MET A 1070 40.89 31.05 -60.16
N ILE A 1071 41.87 30.49 -59.44
CA ILE A 1071 42.30 31.01 -58.13
C ILE A 1071 43.09 32.32 -58.26
N ARG A 1072 43.91 32.47 -59.31
CA ARG A 1072 44.78 33.65 -59.51
C ARG A 1072 44.09 34.83 -60.17
N ARG A 1073 42.90 34.67 -60.77
CA ARG A 1073 42.04 35.79 -61.16
C ARG A 1073 41.76 36.65 -59.91
N LYS A 1074 42.35 37.84 -59.88
CA LYS A 1074 41.89 38.91 -58.99
C LYS A 1074 40.50 39.34 -59.47
N ILE A 1075 39.76 40.08 -58.64
CA ILE A 1075 38.56 40.82 -59.09
C ILE A 1075 38.94 42.31 -59.19
N PRO A 1076 39.71 42.75 -60.21
CA PRO A 1076 40.16 44.13 -60.33
C PRO A 1076 39.07 45.01 -60.96
N GLU A 1077 37.92 45.17 -60.29
CA GLU A 1077 36.96 46.22 -60.67
C GLU A 1077 36.04 46.71 -59.53
N LEU A 1078 35.85 45.93 -58.46
CA LEU A 1078 34.96 46.26 -57.33
C LEU A 1078 35.36 47.45 -56.44
N TYR A 1079 36.47 48.13 -56.74
CA TYR A 1079 36.90 49.35 -56.04
C TYR A 1079 36.98 50.58 -56.97
N LYS A 1080 36.35 50.54 -58.16
CA LYS A 1080 36.05 51.75 -58.93
C LYS A 1080 34.63 52.24 -58.60
N PRO A 1081 34.45 53.42 -57.99
CA PRO A 1081 33.12 54.02 -57.90
C PRO A 1081 32.61 54.36 -59.31
N LEU A 1082 31.36 54.00 -59.61
CA LEU A 1082 30.68 54.37 -60.85
C LEU A 1082 30.47 55.90 -60.91
N PRO A 1083 30.95 56.62 -61.94
CA PRO A 1083 30.86 58.07 -62.00
C PRO A 1083 29.61 58.55 -62.79
N VAL A 1084 28.42 58.41 -62.20
CA VAL A 1084 27.14 58.94 -62.72
C VAL A 1084 26.24 59.24 -61.51
N MET A 1085 25.58 60.38 -61.31
CA MET A 1085 25.60 61.74 -61.88
C MET A 1085 24.89 62.66 -60.86
N ILE A 1086 24.82 63.97 -61.15
CA ILE A 1086 23.70 64.92 -60.89
C ILE A 1086 24.19 66.26 -60.31
N LYS A 1087 23.64 67.34 -60.88
CA LYS A 1087 23.80 68.73 -60.46
C LYS A 1087 23.19 68.95 -59.06
N SER A 1088 23.90 69.64 -58.18
CA SER A 1088 23.28 70.41 -57.09
C SER A 1088 23.60 71.89 -57.24
N SER A 1089 22.59 72.67 -57.63
CA SER A 1089 22.41 74.01 -57.08
C SER A 1089 22.29 73.90 -55.55
N GLU A 1090 22.65 74.98 -54.83
CA GLU A 1090 22.75 75.05 -53.35
C GLU A 1090 23.99 74.28 -52.81
N LEU A 1091 25.12 74.90 -52.45
CA LEU A 1091 25.38 76.29 -52.04
C LEU A 1091 24.44 76.76 -50.91
N LEU A 1092 24.65 76.26 -49.67
CA LEU A 1092 24.46 77.06 -48.44
C LEU A 1092 24.96 76.48 -47.09
N TYR A 1093 25.56 75.28 -47.01
CA TYR A 1093 26.06 74.74 -45.72
C TYR A 1093 27.59 74.60 -45.56
N SER A 1094 28.39 74.75 -46.62
CA SER A 1094 29.86 74.68 -46.54
C SER A 1094 30.54 75.96 -46.01
N VAL A 1095 29.75 77.02 -45.73
CA VAL A 1095 30.26 78.35 -45.34
C VAL A 1095 30.19 78.60 -43.82
N LEU A 1096 29.42 77.82 -43.05
CA LEU A 1096 29.13 78.10 -41.64
C LEU A 1096 29.91 77.29 -40.59
N ILE A 1097 30.70 76.27 -40.97
CA ILE A 1097 31.40 75.39 -40.00
C ILE A 1097 32.94 75.47 -40.10
N LYS A 1098 33.49 76.23 -41.07
CA LYS A 1098 34.94 76.45 -41.19
C LYS A 1098 35.45 77.82 -40.70
N LEU A 1099 34.61 78.59 -39.98
CA LEU A 1099 34.95 79.93 -39.49
C LEU A 1099 35.02 80.07 -37.96
N ASP A 1100 34.70 79.03 -37.17
CA ASP A 1100 34.53 79.16 -35.70
C ASP A 1100 35.47 78.28 -34.86
N LEU A 1101 36.61 77.88 -35.43
CA LEU A 1101 37.67 77.12 -34.71
C LEU A 1101 39.03 77.82 -34.73
N HIS A 1102 39.08 79.10 -35.11
CA HIS A 1102 40.31 79.90 -35.11
C HIS A 1102 40.24 81.18 -34.25
N ASN A 1103 39.10 81.49 -33.61
CA ASN A 1103 38.87 82.74 -32.86
C ASN A 1103 38.31 82.56 -31.43
N LYS A 1104 38.74 81.50 -30.72
CA LYS A 1104 38.68 81.44 -29.23
C LYS A 1104 40.04 81.18 -28.59
N LEU A 1105 41.02 81.93 -29.09
CA LEU A 1105 42.25 82.27 -28.37
C LEU A 1105 42.33 83.80 -28.16
N ARG A 1106 41.18 84.41 -27.83
CA ARG A 1106 40.99 85.67 -27.09
C ARG A 1106 39.54 85.82 -26.68
#